data_AF-A0A2Z3H2U8-F1
#
_entry.id   AF-A0A2Z3H2U8-F1
#
_cell.length_a   1.000
_cell.length_b   1.000
_cell.length_c   1.000
_cell.angle_alpha   90.00
_cell.angle_beta   90.00
_cell.angle_gamma   90.00
#
_symmetry.space_group_name_H-M   'P 1'
#
loop_
_entity.id
_entity.type
_entity.pdbx_description
1 polymer ?
#
loop_
_entity_poly.entity_id
_entity_poly.type
_entity_poly.pdbx_seq_one_letter_code
_entity_poly.pdbx_strand_id
1 'polypeptide(L)'
;MTVAHPNPWHARADELARWALLRMVNRTDRCGGCFVGAGGTVHRTTRPPKVPIPGFVSHSRLVQHFSATAAAHVVGLHAIAPDGTGKWVAVDVDAHADRPFDPDANERFARAGFDRLTGLGFRPLLTQSNGTGGFHLLALFAEPVPARELFAFGRWLARDHAAFGLPGAPETFPKQRELRANARYGSWLRLVGRHHARDFWSPVWDGTGWRTGADAVEHVLSLTGDSPALIPPDTRAPEPVRAPAPAPVARAPQRRPGPDGETDVFAAYNRAATEEAVGDLLQRHGWTPLGRRGPRWDFRRPGKDADTSGNLMPVSGVPIFYGFTDATNVPPDRGLNPSQLRCHLEFGGDFARLAERLRTEGYAPRRPAAPATAGSDGTAAPPPPPPPAPSGAGEGANDPEPVHEDFLDPHRLGRLLVPRAGELPTVIYHRAEWWEWRDGRYVSVPDDDFEKRAWVVLRGECEAAHRVAVAAWGHGGRQGPRPKVVKLDTRKVGNAVTAAASMCHLDGAVAWPVLLAADPADADHIPRLRPAPEPREFVACANGLIDVAELFATGRATLHPATPLYFTPAAIPVAFDPAAECPTFLRFLDRVTEGDAERQSLLQEIAGYLLRFDTRFQQFFLLTGDGANGKSTFLAALRALIGDHNYASVPLEEFGERFTLGATLGKLVNAVAEVGELDKVAEAKLKSFVGGDLMTFDRKNKAPVSARPTARLLLSTNTPPRFADRTEGVWRRYQLVPFTAVISAEERVRGMSEPEWWVSSGELPGVLNWALAGLLRLHRANGFTSSAACEAAKAEHRELCNPHRLFLGEHVRAQEGAALRCVELFAAYVEWCRQRRYLPLADGNFGAEVRKVFRRVTKSRPRNGRERQNVYSGVTWTEGRPDGLLTEYDRRRRDATGWTPDDDRPG
;
A
#
# COMPACT_ATOMS: atom_id res chain seq x y z
N MET A 1 -20.59 -47.68 -21.92
CA MET A 1 -20.24 -46.49 -21.12
C MET A 1 -19.12 -46.89 -20.18
N THR A 2 -17.87 -46.62 -20.56
CA THR A 2 -16.70 -46.80 -19.69
C THR A 2 -16.78 -45.75 -18.58
N VAL A 3 -16.93 -46.20 -17.34
CA VAL A 3 -16.88 -45.34 -16.15
C VAL A 3 -15.48 -44.75 -16.09
N ALA A 4 -15.34 -43.46 -16.43
CA ALA A 4 -14.06 -42.78 -16.36
C ALA A 4 -13.63 -42.71 -14.88
N HIS A 5 -12.61 -43.49 -14.51
CA HIS A 5 -11.98 -43.36 -13.20
C HIS A 5 -11.49 -41.91 -13.03
N PRO A 6 -11.86 -41.21 -11.95
CA PRO A 6 -11.44 -39.83 -11.74
C PRO A 6 -9.91 -39.78 -11.60
N ASN A 7 -9.27 -38.89 -12.36
CA ASN A 7 -7.83 -38.66 -12.28
C ASN A 7 -7.43 -38.40 -10.80
N PRO A 8 -6.46 -39.13 -10.22
CA PRO A 8 -6.08 -38.99 -8.81
C PRO A 8 -5.74 -37.55 -8.39
N TRP A 9 -5.17 -36.75 -9.30
CA TRP A 9 -4.91 -35.33 -9.07
C TRP A 9 -6.21 -34.52 -8.90
N HIS A 10 -7.24 -34.84 -9.67
CA HIS A 10 -8.57 -34.22 -9.53
C HIS A 10 -9.23 -34.62 -8.21
N ALA A 11 -9.12 -35.91 -7.84
CA ALA A 11 -9.76 -36.45 -6.65
C ALA A 11 -9.25 -35.79 -5.35
N ARG A 12 -7.97 -35.40 -5.32
CA ARG A 12 -7.33 -34.74 -4.15
C ARG A 12 -6.95 -33.27 -4.41
N ALA A 13 -7.64 -32.61 -5.35
CA ALA A 13 -7.33 -31.23 -5.72
C ALA A 13 -7.48 -30.24 -4.56
N ASP A 14 -8.43 -30.47 -3.63
CA ASP A 14 -8.62 -29.66 -2.41
C ASP A 14 -7.39 -29.72 -1.50
N GLU A 15 -6.91 -30.93 -1.22
CA GLU A 15 -5.79 -31.16 -0.32
C GLU A 15 -4.48 -30.63 -0.92
N LEU A 16 -4.27 -30.85 -2.22
CA LEU A 16 -3.14 -30.28 -2.96
C LEU A 16 -3.18 -28.74 -3.00
N ALA A 17 -4.37 -28.13 -3.10
CA ALA A 17 -4.52 -26.69 -3.06
C ALA A 17 -4.14 -26.10 -1.70
N ARG A 18 -4.56 -26.73 -0.59
CA ARG A 18 -4.15 -26.33 0.77
C ARG A 18 -2.64 -26.51 0.98
N TRP A 19 -2.10 -27.63 0.52
CA TRP A 19 -0.66 -27.89 0.55
C TRP A 19 0.12 -26.80 -0.21
N ALA A 20 -0.31 -26.47 -1.44
CA ALA A 20 0.35 -25.45 -2.25
C ALA A 20 0.26 -24.05 -1.62
N LEU A 21 -0.89 -23.67 -1.05
CA LEU A 21 -1.04 -22.41 -0.30
C LEU A 21 -0.04 -22.31 0.84
N LEU A 22 0.12 -23.39 1.61
CA LEU A 22 0.98 -23.40 2.77
C LEU A 22 2.47 -23.42 2.38
N ARG A 23 2.84 -24.28 1.41
CA ARG A 23 4.23 -24.64 1.11
C ARG A 23 4.86 -23.89 -0.05
N MET A 24 4.07 -23.46 -1.05
CA MET A 24 4.62 -22.92 -2.30
C MET A 24 4.17 -21.50 -2.65
N VAL A 25 3.04 -21.03 -2.11
CA VAL A 25 2.54 -19.67 -2.40
C VAL A 25 3.33 -18.64 -1.60
N ASN A 26 4.23 -17.93 -2.29
CA ASN A 26 4.95 -16.78 -1.75
C ASN A 26 4.18 -15.46 -1.89
N ARG A 27 3.19 -15.39 -2.79
CA ARG A 27 2.37 -14.21 -3.01
C ARG A 27 0.98 -14.56 -3.50
N THR A 28 -0.03 -13.86 -3.00
CA THR A 28 -1.43 -14.12 -3.34
C THR A 28 -1.99 -13.14 -4.37
N ASP A 29 -1.25 -12.09 -4.72
CA ASP A 29 -1.73 -11.00 -5.55
C ASP A 29 -1.61 -11.25 -7.07
N ARG A 30 -0.91 -12.32 -7.47
CA ARG A 30 -0.67 -12.73 -8.86
C ARG A 30 -0.09 -14.15 -8.98
N CYS A 31 -0.24 -14.76 -10.15
CA CYS A 31 0.43 -16.00 -10.53
C CYS A 31 0.86 -15.95 -12.01
N GLY A 32 1.80 -16.81 -12.40
CA GLY A 32 1.96 -17.19 -13.80
C GLY A 32 0.70 -17.87 -14.33
N GLY A 33 0.44 -17.75 -15.63
CA GLY A 33 -0.66 -18.42 -16.28
C GLY A 33 -0.45 -18.56 -17.78
N CYS A 34 -1.17 -19.52 -18.37
CA CYS A 34 -1.09 -19.83 -19.79
C CYS A 34 -2.41 -19.50 -20.50
N PHE A 35 -2.39 -18.84 -21.67
CA PHE A 35 -3.57 -18.70 -22.54
C PHE A 35 -3.28 -19.17 -23.95
N VAL A 36 -4.32 -19.56 -24.68
CA VAL A 36 -4.24 -19.97 -26.08
C VAL A 36 -4.50 -18.74 -26.95
N GLY A 37 -3.55 -18.40 -27.82
CA GLY A 37 -3.67 -17.31 -28.79
C GLY A 37 -4.47 -17.69 -30.04
N ALA A 38 -4.81 -16.71 -30.87
CA ALA A 38 -5.43 -16.93 -32.18
C ALA A 38 -4.44 -17.70 -33.07
N GLY A 39 -4.63 -19.02 -33.19
CA GLY A 39 -3.69 -19.94 -33.85
C GLY A 39 -3.33 -21.19 -33.04
N GLY A 40 -3.82 -21.34 -31.80
CA GLY A 40 -3.58 -22.54 -30.98
C GLY A 40 -2.27 -22.53 -30.18
N THR A 41 -1.41 -21.52 -30.37
CA THR A 41 -0.17 -21.36 -29.62
C THR A 41 -0.44 -20.95 -28.17
N VAL A 42 0.21 -21.61 -27.21
CA VAL A 42 0.06 -21.30 -25.79
C VAL A 42 1.08 -20.24 -25.35
N HIS A 43 0.59 -19.08 -24.89
CA HIS A 43 1.40 -17.98 -24.37
C HIS A 43 1.46 -18.03 -22.84
N ARG A 44 2.67 -17.88 -22.27
CA ARG A 44 2.91 -17.76 -20.82
C ARG A 44 2.96 -16.28 -20.41
N THR A 45 2.26 -15.90 -19.35
CA THR A 45 2.26 -14.51 -18.85
C THR A 45 1.99 -14.45 -17.34
N THR A 46 2.28 -13.30 -16.72
CA THR A 46 1.87 -13.03 -15.34
C THR A 46 0.43 -12.53 -15.32
N ARG A 47 -0.39 -13.08 -14.42
CA ARG A 47 -1.80 -12.72 -14.24
C ARG A 47 -2.05 -12.25 -12.82
N PRO A 48 -2.83 -11.17 -12.62
CA PRO A 48 -3.31 -10.23 -13.63
C PRO A 48 -2.14 -9.42 -14.28
N PRO A 49 -2.26 -9.04 -15.57
CA PRO A 49 -1.14 -8.46 -16.33
C PRO A 49 -0.76 -7.02 -15.93
N LYS A 50 -1.69 -6.26 -15.33
CA LYS A 50 -1.50 -4.82 -15.08
C LYS A 50 -1.37 -4.47 -13.59
N VAL A 51 -2.34 -4.87 -12.76
CA VAL A 51 -2.43 -4.46 -11.36
C VAL A 51 -2.50 -5.70 -10.47
N PRO A 52 -1.63 -5.87 -9.45
CA PRO A 52 -1.78 -6.96 -8.49
C PRO A 52 -3.14 -6.91 -7.80
N ILE A 53 -3.80 -8.06 -7.65
CA ILE A 53 -5.12 -8.17 -7.01
C ILE A 53 -4.94 -9.07 -5.79
N PRO A 54 -4.93 -8.56 -4.55
CA PRO A 54 -4.80 -9.40 -3.35
C PRO A 54 -5.82 -10.56 -3.36
N GLY A 55 -5.38 -11.78 -3.04
CA GLY A 55 -6.22 -12.98 -3.08
C GLY A 55 -6.48 -13.55 -4.47
N PHE A 56 -5.84 -13.03 -5.53
CA PHE A 56 -5.89 -13.59 -6.89
C PHE A 56 -5.44 -15.04 -6.96
N VAL A 57 -4.42 -15.44 -6.19
CA VAL A 57 -4.10 -16.85 -5.95
C VAL A 57 -4.92 -17.31 -4.75
N SER A 58 -6.15 -17.72 -5.03
CA SER A 58 -7.09 -18.25 -4.05
C SER A 58 -6.99 -19.77 -3.95
N HIS A 59 -7.50 -20.32 -2.86
CA HIS A 59 -7.71 -21.75 -2.71
C HIS A 59 -8.47 -22.34 -3.92
N SER A 60 -9.60 -21.73 -4.30
CA SER A 60 -10.41 -22.17 -5.44
C SER A 60 -9.65 -22.20 -6.77
N ARG A 61 -8.71 -21.28 -7.00
CA ARG A 61 -7.89 -21.25 -8.21
C ARG A 61 -6.81 -22.33 -8.21
N LEU A 62 -6.27 -22.67 -7.04
CA LEU A 62 -5.35 -23.80 -6.91
C LEU A 62 -6.09 -25.14 -7.05
N VAL A 63 -7.31 -25.26 -6.53
CA VAL A 63 -8.18 -26.41 -6.81
C VAL A 63 -8.39 -26.55 -8.31
N GLN A 64 -8.71 -25.45 -8.99
CA GLN A 64 -8.86 -25.44 -10.45
C GLN A 64 -7.57 -25.84 -11.20
N HIS A 65 -6.39 -25.55 -10.65
CA HIS A 65 -5.11 -26.01 -11.21
C HIS A 65 -4.93 -27.52 -11.08
N PHE A 66 -5.18 -28.09 -9.90
CA PHE A 66 -5.06 -29.53 -9.67
C PHE A 66 -6.20 -30.33 -10.32
N SER A 67 -7.31 -29.69 -10.66
CA SER A 67 -8.40 -30.23 -11.48
C SER A 67 -8.40 -29.68 -12.92
N ALA A 68 -7.25 -29.28 -13.45
CA ALA A 68 -7.17 -28.53 -14.71
C ALA A 68 -7.61 -29.36 -15.93
N THR A 69 -8.69 -28.93 -16.57
CA THR A 69 -9.13 -29.46 -17.88
C THR A 69 -8.64 -28.64 -19.09
N ALA A 70 -8.02 -27.47 -18.87
CA ALA A 70 -7.59 -26.55 -19.92
C ALA A 70 -6.30 -25.80 -19.56
N ALA A 71 -5.57 -25.31 -20.57
CA ALA A 71 -4.34 -24.53 -20.40
C ALA A 71 -4.52 -23.31 -19.47
N ALA A 72 -5.70 -22.69 -19.52
CA ALA A 72 -6.03 -21.50 -18.73
C ALA A 72 -6.15 -21.77 -17.22
N HIS A 73 -6.38 -23.02 -16.82
CA HIS A 73 -6.44 -23.46 -15.42
C HIS A 73 -5.05 -23.68 -14.82
N VAL A 74 -4.02 -23.84 -15.65
CA VAL A 74 -2.66 -24.11 -15.19
C VAL A 74 -2.00 -22.82 -14.71
N VAL A 75 -1.54 -22.81 -13.45
CA VAL A 75 -0.90 -21.66 -12.81
C VAL A 75 0.58 -21.90 -12.57
N GLY A 76 1.34 -20.81 -12.48
CA GLY A 76 2.72 -20.82 -11.99
C GLY A 76 2.86 -19.93 -10.75
N LEU A 77 3.70 -20.32 -9.80
CA LEU A 77 3.89 -19.58 -8.56
C LEU A 77 5.20 -18.77 -8.63
N HIS A 78 5.17 -17.55 -8.11
CA HIS A 78 6.36 -16.70 -8.06
C HIS A 78 7.31 -17.18 -6.95
N ALA A 79 8.61 -17.17 -7.26
CA ALA A 79 9.65 -17.62 -6.33
C ALA A 79 9.97 -16.62 -5.22
N ILE A 80 9.55 -15.35 -5.36
CA ILE A 80 9.81 -14.28 -4.39
C ILE A 80 8.50 -13.58 -3.99
N ALA A 81 8.29 -13.43 -2.69
CA ALA A 81 7.24 -12.66 -2.05
C ALA A 81 7.53 -11.15 -2.11
N PRO A 82 6.53 -10.27 -1.93
CA PRO A 82 6.75 -8.81 -1.96
C PRO A 82 7.76 -8.29 -0.93
N ASP A 83 7.95 -9.02 0.17
CA ASP A 83 8.92 -8.71 1.23
C ASP A 83 10.37 -9.13 0.91
N GLY A 84 10.60 -9.75 -0.26
CA GLY A 84 11.92 -10.20 -0.68
C GLY A 84 12.33 -11.59 -0.16
N THR A 85 11.40 -12.39 0.37
CA THR A 85 11.63 -13.77 0.82
C THR A 85 10.99 -14.81 -0.11
N GLY A 86 11.27 -16.10 0.08
CA GLY A 86 10.62 -17.19 -0.63
C GLY A 86 10.65 -18.52 0.14
N LYS A 87 9.67 -19.38 -0.09
CA LYS A 87 9.52 -20.70 0.55
C LYS A 87 10.10 -21.86 -0.26
N TRP A 88 10.67 -21.59 -1.43
CA TRP A 88 11.25 -22.62 -2.27
C TRP A 88 12.28 -22.05 -3.23
N VAL A 89 13.24 -22.91 -3.60
CA VAL A 89 14.14 -22.71 -4.75
C VAL A 89 13.88 -23.83 -5.75
N ALA A 90 14.02 -23.53 -7.04
CA ALA A 90 13.87 -24.54 -8.07
C ALA A 90 14.95 -24.43 -9.15
N VAL A 91 15.30 -25.59 -9.72
CA VAL A 91 16.12 -25.73 -10.93
C VAL A 91 15.21 -26.30 -12.02
N ASP A 92 15.05 -25.55 -13.10
CA ASP A 92 14.28 -25.92 -14.29
C ASP A 92 15.23 -26.47 -15.34
N VAL A 93 15.26 -27.80 -15.42
CA VAL A 93 16.10 -28.57 -16.34
C VAL A 93 15.28 -28.81 -17.60
N ASP A 94 15.15 -27.76 -18.39
CA ASP A 94 14.43 -27.77 -19.68
C ASP A 94 15.44 -27.53 -20.81
N ALA A 95 15.24 -28.23 -21.92
CA ALA A 95 15.89 -27.90 -23.18
C ALA A 95 14.82 -27.68 -24.26
N HIS A 96 14.87 -26.51 -24.88
CA HIS A 96 13.90 -26.08 -25.88
C HIS A 96 14.22 -26.66 -27.26
N ALA A 97 13.17 -26.83 -28.09
CA ALA A 97 13.21 -27.51 -29.39
C ALA A 97 14.11 -26.83 -30.45
N ASP A 98 14.65 -25.66 -30.15
CA ASP A 98 15.58 -24.87 -30.98
C ASP A 98 17.06 -25.24 -30.76
N ARG A 99 17.37 -26.18 -29.87
CA ARG A 99 18.74 -26.71 -29.65
C ARG A 99 18.75 -28.24 -29.58
N PRO A 100 19.81 -28.91 -30.06
CA PRO A 100 20.00 -30.33 -29.80
C PRO A 100 20.16 -30.54 -28.29
N PHE A 101 19.34 -31.41 -27.69
CA PHE A 101 19.42 -31.75 -26.27
C PHE A 101 19.27 -33.25 -26.04
N ASP A 102 19.91 -33.74 -24.99
CA ASP A 102 19.92 -35.15 -24.56
C ASP A 102 18.97 -35.30 -23.34
N PRO A 103 17.78 -35.91 -23.51
CA PRO A 103 16.85 -36.18 -22.41
C PRO A 103 17.47 -36.99 -21.28
N ASP A 104 18.39 -37.91 -21.58
CA ASP A 104 19.03 -38.74 -20.58
C ASP A 104 20.07 -37.94 -19.77
N ALA A 105 20.75 -36.98 -20.40
CA ALA A 105 21.62 -36.03 -19.70
C ALA A 105 20.83 -35.17 -18.71
N ASN A 106 19.65 -34.68 -19.12
CA ASN A 106 18.77 -33.90 -18.26
C ASN A 106 18.31 -34.72 -17.05
N GLU A 107 17.92 -35.98 -17.25
CA GLU A 107 17.50 -36.86 -16.16
C GLU A 107 18.66 -37.18 -15.21
N ARG A 108 19.85 -37.49 -15.74
CA ARG A 108 21.06 -37.72 -14.92
C ARG A 108 21.38 -36.50 -14.05
N PHE A 109 21.33 -35.30 -14.61
CA PHE A 109 21.56 -34.07 -13.86
C PHE A 109 20.50 -33.83 -12.78
N ALA A 110 19.22 -34.00 -13.12
CA ALA A 110 18.11 -33.79 -12.20
C ALA A 110 18.16 -34.78 -11.02
N ARG A 111 18.47 -36.05 -11.27
CA ARG A 111 18.66 -37.07 -10.22
C ARG A 111 19.89 -36.79 -9.36
N ALA A 112 21.01 -36.39 -9.94
CA ALA A 112 22.19 -36.00 -9.17
C ALA A 112 21.92 -34.79 -8.25
N GLY A 113 21.11 -33.83 -8.71
CA GLY A 113 20.64 -32.73 -7.87
C GLY A 113 19.72 -33.19 -6.73
N PHE A 114 18.83 -34.15 -6.99
CA PHE A 114 17.98 -34.78 -5.97
C PHE A 114 18.82 -35.49 -4.91
N ASP A 115 19.81 -36.30 -5.32
CA ASP A 115 20.70 -37.02 -4.42
C ASP A 115 21.54 -36.06 -3.57
N ARG A 116 21.99 -34.94 -4.16
CA ARG A 116 22.70 -33.88 -3.46
C ARG A 116 21.85 -33.21 -2.38
N LEU A 117 20.61 -32.86 -2.70
CA LEU A 117 19.68 -32.28 -1.73
C LEU A 117 19.37 -33.27 -0.60
N THR A 118 19.14 -34.54 -0.95
CA THR A 118 18.92 -35.61 0.01
C THR A 118 20.14 -35.80 0.92
N GLY A 119 21.35 -35.75 0.38
CA GLY A 119 22.59 -35.84 1.16
C GLY A 119 22.83 -34.67 2.10
N LEU A 120 22.23 -33.50 1.83
CA LEU A 120 22.20 -32.35 2.74
C LEU A 120 21.08 -32.44 3.79
N GLY A 121 20.22 -33.46 3.72
CA GLY A 121 19.08 -33.65 4.63
C GLY A 121 17.76 -33.03 4.17
N PHE A 122 17.68 -32.52 2.93
CA PHE A 122 16.40 -32.06 2.37
C PHE A 122 15.51 -33.23 1.93
N ARG A 123 14.20 -32.96 1.86
CA ARG A 123 13.19 -33.77 1.18
C ARG A 123 12.78 -33.07 -0.12
N PRO A 124 13.57 -33.20 -1.21
CA PRO A 124 13.35 -32.47 -2.45
C PRO A 124 12.14 -33.00 -3.23
N LEU A 125 11.52 -32.12 -4.02
CA LEU A 125 10.49 -32.47 -4.99
C LEU A 125 11.11 -32.49 -6.39
N LEU A 126 11.30 -33.68 -6.96
CA LEU A 126 11.74 -33.85 -8.35
C LEU A 126 10.57 -34.35 -9.20
N THR A 127 10.26 -33.61 -10.26
CA THR A 127 9.12 -33.90 -11.14
C THR A 127 9.50 -33.83 -12.60
N GLN A 128 8.90 -34.66 -13.44
CA GLN A 128 9.00 -34.47 -14.88
C GLN A 128 8.10 -33.29 -15.29
N SER A 129 8.70 -32.26 -15.90
CA SER A 129 8.02 -31.00 -16.19
C SER A 129 7.14 -31.12 -17.44
N ASN A 130 7.56 -31.90 -18.44
CA ASN A 130 6.96 -31.82 -19.76
C ASN A 130 6.74 -33.18 -20.46
N GLY A 131 7.28 -34.28 -19.94
CA GLY A 131 7.13 -35.61 -20.55
C GLY A 131 7.99 -35.85 -21.79
N THR A 132 8.90 -34.93 -22.11
CA THR A 132 9.84 -34.97 -23.25
C THR A 132 11.28 -34.66 -22.80
N GLY A 133 11.64 -35.04 -21.57
CA GLY A 133 13.00 -34.83 -21.03
C GLY A 133 13.24 -33.51 -20.29
N GLY A 134 12.17 -32.80 -19.90
CA GLY A 134 12.25 -31.66 -18.99
C GLY A 134 11.91 -32.03 -17.54
N PHE A 135 12.57 -31.40 -16.57
CA PHE A 135 12.43 -31.70 -15.14
C PHE A 135 12.44 -30.44 -14.27
N HIS A 136 11.64 -30.43 -13.21
CA HIS A 136 11.76 -29.45 -12.13
C HIS A 136 12.29 -30.13 -10.88
N LEU A 137 13.40 -29.64 -10.33
CA LEU A 137 13.93 -30.01 -9.02
C LEU A 137 13.70 -28.86 -8.04
N LEU A 138 12.99 -29.11 -6.94
CA LEU A 138 12.67 -28.08 -5.94
C LEU A 138 13.14 -28.49 -4.55
N ALA A 139 13.67 -27.54 -3.80
CA ALA A 139 13.80 -27.62 -2.34
C ALA A 139 12.76 -26.68 -1.71
N LEU A 140 11.96 -27.22 -0.79
CA LEU A 140 10.91 -26.50 -0.07
C LEU A 140 11.40 -26.18 1.34
N PHE A 141 11.06 -24.99 1.84
CA PHE A 141 11.49 -24.55 3.17
C PHE A 141 10.29 -24.43 4.11
N ALA A 142 10.50 -24.83 5.36
CA ALA A 142 9.50 -24.70 6.43
C ALA A 142 9.26 -23.22 6.80
N GLU A 143 10.27 -22.37 6.61
CA GLU A 143 10.26 -20.94 6.91
C GLU A 143 10.74 -20.13 5.68
N PRO A 144 10.29 -18.88 5.51
CA PRO A 144 10.73 -18.05 4.38
C PRO A 144 12.23 -17.75 4.43
N VAL A 145 12.90 -17.88 3.28
CA VAL A 145 14.33 -17.65 3.09
C VAL A 145 14.55 -16.37 2.27
N PRO A 146 15.52 -15.51 2.59
CA PRO A 146 15.83 -14.33 1.78
C PRO A 146 16.13 -14.67 0.31
N ALA A 147 15.57 -13.91 -0.63
CA ALA A 147 15.72 -14.16 -2.07
C ALA A 147 17.18 -14.22 -2.56
N ARG A 148 18.08 -13.47 -1.91
CA ARG A 148 19.53 -13.50 -2.19
C ARG A 148 20.17 -14.86 -1.89
N GLU A 149 19.71 -15.52 -0.83
CA GLU A 149 20.21 -16.82 -0.39
C GLU A 149 19.61 -17.92 -1.28
N LEU A 150 18.31 -17.84 -1.58
CA LEU A 150 17.66 -18.72 -2.57
C LEU A 150 18.30 -18.62 -3.96
N PHE A 151 18.62 -17.41 -4.42
CA PHE A 151 19.30 -17.19 -5.70
C PHE A 151 20.69 -17.83 -5.73
N ALA A 152 21.48 -17.64 -4.68
CA ALA A 152 22.82 -18.23 -4.58
C ALA A 152 22.75 -19.76 -4.50
N PHE A 153 21.83 -20.29 -3.69
CA PHE A 153 21.63 -21.73 -3.53
C PHE A 153 21.14 -22.40 -4.83
N GLY A 154 20.22 -21.77 -5.57
CA GLY A 154 19.77 -22.27 -6.87
C GLY A 154 20.93 -22.36 -7.87
N ARG A 155 21.77 -21.33 -7.93
CA ARG A 155 22.98 -21.35 -8.77
C ARG A 155 23.99 -22.42 -8.35
N TRP A 156 24.11 -22.66 -7.04
CA TRP A 156 24.97 -23.73 -6.53
C TRP A 156 24.46 -25.12 -6.93
N LEU A 157 23.13 -25.33 -6.92
CA LEU A 157 22.53 -26.56 -7.44
C LEU A 157 22.78 -26.73 -8.95
N ALA A 158 22.80 -25.63 -9.71
CA ALA A 158 23.03 -25.64 -11.16
C ALA A 158 24.51 -25.73 -11.60
N ARG A 159 25.47 -25.62 -10.69
CA ARG A 159 26.89 -25.34 -11.02
C ARG A 159 27.60 -26.43 -11.82
N ASP A 160 27.20 -27.69 -11.66
CA ASP A 160 27.91 -28.85 -12.24
C ASP A 160 27.31 -29.31 -13.57
N HIS A 161 26.40 -28.52 -14.18
CA HIS A 161 25.66 -28.91 -15.39
C HIS A 161 26.56 -29.43 -16.52
N ALA A 162 27.75 -28.83 -16.70
CA ALA A 162 28.68 -29.19 -17.76
C ALA A 162 29.20 -30.62 -17.60
N ALA A 163 29.41 -31.09 -16.37
CA ALA A 163 29.86 -32.46 -16.08
C ALA A 163 28.81 -33.53 -16.45
N PHE A 164 27.55 -33.13 -16.56
CA PHE A 164 26.44 -34.01 -16.96
C PHE A 164 26.09 -33.88 -18.45
N GLY A 165 26.86 -33.10 -19.21
CA GLY A 165 26.68 -32.94 -20.65
C GLY A 165 25.68 -31.84 -21.06
N LEU A 166 25.28 -30.96 -20.14
CA LEU A 166 24.38 -29.85 -20.48
C LEU A 166 25.19 -28.67 -21.05
N PRO A 167 24.82 -28.15 -22.24
CA PRO A 167 25.58 -27.09 -22.93
C PRO A 167 25.52 -25.72 -22.24
N GLY A 168 24.60 -25.54 -21.29
CA GLY A 168 24.48 -24.34 -20.47
C GLY A 168 23.80 -24.63 -19.14
N ALA A 169 23.96 -23.73 -18.17
CA ALA A 169 23.38 -23.88 -16.85
C ALA A 169 21.83 -23.85 -16.94
N PRO A 170 21.13 -24.81 -16.31
CA PRO A 170 19.68 -24.79 -16.17
C PRO A 170 19.18 -23.50 -15.53
N GLU A 171 17.96 -23.11 -15.87
CA GLU A 171 17.36 -21.93 -15.26
C GLU A 171 17.07 -22.18 -13.79
N THR A 172 17.25 -21.17 -12.95
CA THR A 172 17.00 -21.26 -11.51
C THR A 172 15.95 -20.23 -11.08
N PHE A 173 15.14 -20.60 -10.10
CA PHE A 173 14.08 -19.77 -9.56
C PHE A 173 14.31 -19.61 -8.05
N PRO A 174 14.51 -18.39 -7.54
CA PRO A 174 14.40 -17.11 -8.25
C PRO A 174 15.54 -16.82 -9.25
N LYS A 175 15.23 -16.18 -10.39
CA LYS A 175 16.23 -15.73 -11.40
C LYS A 175 17.00 -14.47 -10.98
N GLN A 176 16.63 -13.87 -9.86
CA GLN A 176 17.10 -12.56 -9.42
C GLN A 176 17.30 -12.56 -7.90
N ARG A 177 18.32 -11.82 -7.44
CA ARG A 177 18.70 -11.72 -6.02
C ARG A 177 17.68 -10.97 -5.17
N GLU A 178 16.92 -10.07 -5.79
CA GLU A 178 15.95 -9.19 -5.13
C GLU A 178 14.88 -8.73 -6.14
N LEU A 179 13.75 -8.25 -5.65
CA LEU A 179 12.71 -7.63 -6.48
C LEU A 179 13.08 -6.16 -6.75
N ARG A 180 13.60 -5.86 -7.95
CA ARG A 180 13.91 -4.47 -8.38
C ARG A 180 12.73 -3.83 -9.11
N ALA A 181 12.68 -2.49 -9.11
CA ALA A 181 11.61 -1.68 -9.71
C ALA A 181 11.26 -2.06 -11.16
N ASN A 182 12.24 -2.51 -11.97
CA ASN A 182 12.05 -2.87 -13.38
C ASN A 182 11.70 -4.35 -13.61
N ALA A 183 11.96 -5.24 -12.64
CA ALA A 183 11.59 -6.66 -12.66
C ALA A 183 10.43 -6.90 -11.68
N ARG A 184 9.34 -6.17 -11.96
CA ARG A 184 8.28 -5.75 -11.03
C ARG A 184 7.68 -6.84 -10.14
N TYR A 185 7.81 -8.13 -10.50
CA TYR A 185 7.05 -9.23 -9.90
C TYR A 185 7.84 -10.51 -9.58
N GLY A 186 9.12 -10.62 -9.95
CA GLY A 186 9.88 -11.86 -9.78
C GLY A 186 9.59 -12.93 -10.83
N SER A 187 10.49 -13.91 -10.98
CA SER A 187 10.27 -15.07 -11.84
C SER A 187 9.29 -16.05 -11.20
N TRP A 188 8.55 -16.80 -12.04
CA TRP A 188 7.61 -17.82 -11.60
C TRP A 188 7.86 -19.14 -12.32
N LEU A 189 7.59 -20.25 -11.62
CA LEU A 189 7.69 -21.60 -12.15
C LEU A 189 6.30 -22.25 -12.15
N ARG A 190 6.00 -23.09 -13.14
CA ARG A 190 4.71 -23.80 -13.20
C ARG A 190 4.56 -24.71 -11.97
N LEU A 191 3.40 -24.65 -11.32
CA LEU A 191 3.06 -25.56 -10.24
C LEU A 191 2.98 -27.02 -10.75
N VAL A 192 3.36 -27.97 -9.89
CA VAL A 192 3.30 -29.41 -10.19
C VAL A 192 1.87 -29.84 -10.49
N GLY A 193 1.67 -30.73 -11.46
CA GLY A 193 0.34 -31.17 -11.88
C GLY A 193 0.29 -31.30 -13.40
N ARG A 194 -0.82 -30.84 -14.01
CA ARG A 194 -1.02 -30.94 -15.46
C ARG A 194 -0.12 -29.98 -16.25
N HIS A 195 0.43 -30.45 -17.35
CA HIS A 195 1.11 -29.62 -18.34
C HIS A 195 0.09 -28.70 -19.07
N HIS A 196 0.49 -27.47 -19.38
CA HIS A 196 -0.40 -26.47 -19.97
C HIS A 196 -0.81 -26.76 -21.42
N ALA A 197 0.05 -27.42 -22.21
CA ALA A 197 -0.18 -27.67 -23.64
C ALA A 197 -0.53 -29.12 -24.02
N ARG A 198 -0.45 -30.08 -23.09
CA ARG A 198 -0.64 -31.51 -23.39
C ARG A 198 -1.26 -32.19 -22.18
N ASP A 199 -1.97 -33.30 -22.39
CA ASP A 199 -2.59 -34.05 -21.31
C ASP A 199 -1.57 -34.95 -20.60
N PHE A 200 -0.62 -34.30 -19.92
CA PHE A 200 0.47 -34.94 -19.19
C PHE A 200 0.42 -34.47 -17.75
N TRP A 201 0.39 -35.41 -16.81
CA TRP A 201 0.39 -35.16 -15.38
C TRP A 201 1.73 -35.58 -14.81
N SER A 202 2.44 -34.64 -14.17
CA SER A 202 3.82 -34.81 -13.74
C SER A 202 4.03 -36.06 -12.87
N PRO A 203 4.79 -37.06 -13.34
CA PRO A 203 5.40 -38.06 -12.48
C PRO A 203 6.35 -37.41 -11.48
N VAL A 204 6.51 -38.03 -10.31
CA VAL A 204 7.33 -37.56 -9.20
C VAL A 204 8.35 -38.63 -8.83
N TRP A 205 9.61 -38.24 -8.66
CA TRP A 205 10.67 -39.15 -8.23
C TRP A 205 10.68 -39.25 -6.72
N ASP A 206 10.61 -40.47 -6.18
CA ASP A 206 10.57 -40.71 -4.72
C ASP A 206 11.91 -41.09 -4.10
N GLY A 207 12.99 -41.09 -4.90
CA GLY A 207 14.32 -41.58 -4.52
C GLY A 207 14.65 -42.95 -5.10
N THR A 208 13.65 -43.78 -5.38
CA THR A 208 13.82 -45.15 -5.91
C THR A 208 13.26 -45.31 -7.31
N GLY A 209 12.22 -44.56 -7.66
CA GLY A 209 11.60 -44.62 -8.98
C GLY A 209 10.61 -43.48 -9.23
N TRP A 210 10.14 -43.40 -10.49
CA TRP A 210 9.09 -42.47 -10.89
C TRP A 210 7.72 -43.00 -10.45
N ARG A 211 6.99 -42.21 -9.66
CA ARG A 211 5.60 -42.44 -9.25
C ARG A 211 4.65 -41.65 -10.13
N THR A 212 3.48 -42.22 -10.40
CA THR A 212 2.41 -41.57 -11.17
C THR A 212 1.07 -41.69 -10.43
N GLY A 213 0.03 -41.02 -10.92
CA GLY A 213 -1.32 -41.16 -10.35
C GLY A 213 -1.39 -40.81 -8.86
N ALA A 214 -2.01 -41.70 -8.07
CA ALA A 214 -2.24 -41.48 -6.64
C ALA A 214 -0.93 -41.43 -5.84
N ASP A 215 0.04 -42.30 -6.14
CA ASP A 215 1.32 -42.34 -5.43
C ASP A 215 2.12 -41.05 -5.60
N ALA A 216 2.05 -40.44 -6.79
CA ALA A 216 2.66 -39.12 -7.03
C ALA A 216 2.00 -38.03 -6.17
N VAL A 217 0.68 -38.07 -6.04
CA VAL A 217 -0.10 -37.12 -5.23
C VAL A 217 0.21 -37.28 -3.74
N GLU A 218 0.26 -38.51 -3.24
CA GLU A 218 0.65 -38.79 -1.85
C GLU A 218 2.06 -38.28 -1.56
N HIS A 219 3.00 -38.53 -2.47
CA HIS A 219 4.38 -38.06 -2.30
C HIS A 219 4.44 -36.53 -2.17
N VAL A 220 3.76 -35.79 -3.05
CA VAL A 220 3.70 -34.32 -2.99
C VAL A 220 3.12 -33.85 -1.65
N LEU A 221 2.01 -34.44 -1.21
CA LEU A 221 1.34 -34.06 0.04
C LEU A 221 2.17 -34.38 1.29
N SER A 222 3.07 -35.37 1.21
CA SER A 222 3.97 -35.74 2.31
C SER A 222 5.08 -34.71 2.61
N LEU A 223 5.29 -33.73 1.70
CA LEU A 223 6.34 -32.74 1.82
C LEU A 223 5.92 -31.56 2.70
N THR A 224 6.68 -31.34 3.78
CA THR A 224 6.42 -30.27 4.76
C THR A 224 7.35 -29.06 4.62
N GLY A 225 8.39 -29.17 3.80
CA GLY A 225 9.49 -28.21 3.75
C GLY A 225 10.50 -28.43 4.88
N ASP A 226 11.75 -28.07 4.60
CA ASP A 226 12.90 -28.35 5.47
C ASP A 226 13.50 -27.06 6.05
N SER A 227 14.41 -27.20 7.01
CA SER A 227 15.06 -26.05 7.65
C SER A 227 16.00 -25.31 6.68
N PRO A 228 15.94 -23.96 6.62
CA PRO A 228 16.93 -23.16 5.89
C PRO A 228 18.38 -23.37 6.36
N ALA A 229 18.59 -23.91 7.57
CA ALA A 229 19.91 -24.23 8.09
C ALA A 229 20.65 -25.32 7.29
N LEU A 230 19.93 -26.12 6.50
CA LEU A 230 20.50 -27.15 5.62
C LEU A 230 21.17 -26.55 4.37
N ILE A 231 20.96 -25.26 4.09
CA ILE A 231 21.65 -24.54 3.02
C ILE A 231 23.16 -24.47 3.36
N PRO A 232 24.05 -24.99 2.51
CA PRO A 232 25.47 -25.06 2.83
C PRO A 232 26.08 -23.66 3.06
N PRO A 233 26.91 -23.44 4.10
CA PRO A 233 27.45 -22.12 4.43
C PRO A 233 28.27 -21.47 3.31
N ASP A 234 28.94 -22.26 2.48
CA ASP A 234 29.70 -21.82 1.30
C ASP A 234 28.81 -21.27 0.18
N THR A 235 27.49 -21.49 0.25
CA THR A 235 26.50 -20.89 -0.66
C THR A 235 25.96 -19.55 -0.18
N ARG A 236 26.16 -19.21 1.09
CA ARG A 236 25.79 -17.91 1.63
C ARG A 236 26.79 -16.90 1.07
N ALA A 237 26.31 -16.02 0.19
CA ALA A 237 27.12 -14.92 -0.29
C ALA A 237 27.74 -14.20 0.92
N PRO A 238 29.03 -13.80 0.87
CA PRO A 238 29.59 -12.96 1.92
C PRO A 238 28.67 -11.76 2.08
N GLU A 239 28.33 -11.40 3.33
CA GLU A 239 27.61 -10.16 3.57
C GLU A 239 28.32 -9.06 2.79
N PRO A 240 27.61 -8.30 1.94
CA PRO A 240 28.26 -7.15 1.34
C PRO A 240 28.75 -6.30 2.50
N VAL A 241 30.07 -6.07 2.56
CA VAL A 241 30.62 -4.99 3.37
C VAL A 241 29.76 -3.78 3.04
N ARG A 242 28.97 -3.35 4.03
CA ARG A 242 27.96 -2.34 3.84
C ARG A 242 28.70 -1.07 3.43
N ALA A 243 28.75 -0.79 2.13
CA ALA A 243 29.14 0.52 1.67
C ALA A 243 28.22 1.52 2.39
N PRO A 244 28.76 2.59 2.97
CA PRO A 244 27.94 3.57 3.66
C PRO A 244 26.83 4.02 2.70
N ALA A 245 25.61 4.14 3.23
CA ALA A 245 24.46 4.58 2.46
C ALA A 245 24.80 5.89 1.71
N PRO A 246 24.35 6.08 0.46
CA PRO A 246 24.44 7.40 -0.14
C PRO A 246 23.65 8.37 0.76
N ALA A 247 24.31 9.45 1.17
CA ALA A 247 23.68 10.49 1.96
C ALA A 247 22.40 10.99 1.25
N PRO A 248 21.36 11.39 2.01
CA PRO A 248 20.17 12.00 1.42
C PRO A 248 20.60 13.17 0.54
N VAL A 249 19.98 13.29 -0.64
CA VAL A 249 20.12 14.48 -1.49
C VAL A 249 19.53 15.65 -0.71
N ALA A 250 20.38 16.37 0.02
CA ALA A 250 20.05 17.66 0.58
C ALA A 250 19.71 18.60 -0.59
N ARG A 251 18.57 19.30 -0.50
CA ARG A 251 18.38 20.53 -1.26
C ARG A 251 19.59 21.41 -0.97
N ALA A 252 20.31 21.81 -2.03
CA ALA A 252 21.49 22.63 -1.92
C ALA A 252 21.17 23.92 -1.13
N PRO A 253 21.82 24.18 0.02
CA PRO A 253 21.87 25.53 0.53
C PRO A 253 22.73 26.34 -0.44
N GLN A 254 22.22 27.49 -0.90
CA GLN A 254 23.05 28.50 -1.56
C GLN A 254 24.14 28.94 -0.56
N ARG A 255 25.34 28.37 -0.68
CA ARG A 255 26.51 28.83 0.09
C ARG A 255 27.18 29.98 -0.67
N ARG A 256 27.24 31.14 -0.03
CA ARG A 256 28.28 32.16 -0.31
C ARG A 256 29.66 31.58 0.02
N PRO A 257 30.73 31.97 -0.69
CA PRO A 257 32.06 31.41 -0.49
C PRO A 257 32.71 31.98 0.77
N GLY A 258 33.25 31.09 1.60
CA GLY A 258 34.16 31.39 2.72
C GLY A 258 35.48 30.61 2.52
N PRO A 259 36.58 31.09 3.13
CA PRO A 259 37.95 30.88 2.65
C PRO A 259 38.49 29.50 3.02
N ASP A 260 39.56 29.10 2.33
CA ASP A 260 40.35 27.87 2.47
C ASP A 260 39.91 26.72 1.56
N GLY A 261 40.51 26.73 0.36
CA GLY A 261 40.27 25.79 -0.73
C GLY A 261 41.18 24.55 -0.67
N GLU A 262 40.56 23.39 -0.66
CA GLU A 262 41.11 22.16 -1.25
C GLU A 262 40.33 21.84 -2.52
N THR A 263 40.99 21.90 -3.67
CA THR A 263 40.35 21.73 -5.00
C THR A 263 40.37 20.26 -5.43
N ASP A 264 39.17 19.70 -5.62
CA ASP A 264 38.92 18.34 -6.11
C ASP A 264 39.45 18.12 -7.55
N VAL A 265 40.41 17.18 -7.72
CA VAL A 265 41.05 16.82 -8.99
C VAL A 265 40.08 16.20 -10.01
N PHE A 266 39.04 15.51 -9.55
CA PHE A 266 38.02 14.93 -10.42
C PHE A 266 37.13 16.04 -10.98
N ALA A 267 36.80 17.03 -10.15
CA ALA A 267 36.04 18.20 -10.60
C ALA A 267 36.84 19.04 -11.61
N ALA A 268 38.16 19.15 -11.46
CA ALA A 268 39.03 19.79 -12.44
C ALA A 268 39.05 19.04 -13.78
N TYR A 269 39.21 17.71 -13.76
CA TYR A 269 39.17 16.88 -14.95
C TYR A 269 37.82 16.92 -15.67
N ASN A 270 36.71 16.80 -14.92
CA ASN A 270 35.36 16.82 -15.48
C ASN A 270 34.99 18.17 -16.12
N ARG A 271 35.53 19.29 -15.61
CA ARG A 271 35.33 20.63 -16.21
C ARG A 271 36.16 20.86 -17.48
N ALA A 272 37.31 20.21 -17.59
CA ALA A 272 38.21 20.35 -18.73
C ALA A 272 37.87 19.39 -19.90
N ALA A 273 37.10 18.33 -19.63
CA ALA A 273 36.76 17.32 -20.62
C ALA A 273 35.73 17.83 -21.65
N THR A 274 36.07 17.73 -22.93
CA THR A 274 35.17 18.00 -24.06
C THR A 274 34.47 16.72 -24.52
N GLU A 275 33.35 16.86 -25.25
CA GLU A 275 32.64 15.71 -25.86
C GLU A 275 33.56 14.90 -26.79
N GLU A 276 34.41 15.58 -27.56
CA GLU A 276 35.41 14.99 -28.44
C GLU A 276 36.43 14.16 -27.64
N ALA A 277 36.97 14.70 -26.55
CA ALA A 277 37.94 13.98 -25.72
C ALA A 277 37.34 12.71 -25.07
N VAL A 278 36.06 12.76 -24.69
CA VAL A 278 35.35 11.58 -24.17
C VAL A 278 35.00 10.58 -25.27
N GLY A 279 34.65 11.05 -26.47
CA GLY A 279 34.46 10.21 -27.65
C GLY A 279 35.75 9.49 -28.07
N ASP A 280 36.90 10.15 -27.99
CA ASP A 280 38.21 9.55 -28.26
C ASP A 280 38.60 8.52 -27.20
N LEU A 281 38.31 8.81 -25.92
CA LEU A 281 38.47 7.83 -24.85
C LEU A 281 37.67 6.55 -25.13
N LEU A 282 36.40 6.67 -25.52
CA LEU A 282 35.55 5.53 -25.87
C LEU A 282 36.12 4.73 -27.06
N GLN A 283 36.58 5.43 -28.11
CA GLN A 283 37.17 4.80 -29.30
C GLN A 283 38.46 4.04 -28.99
N ARG A 284 39.35 4.59 -28.14
CA ARG A 284 40.56 3.89 -27.69
C ARG A 284 40.25 2.57 -26.97
N HIS A 285 39.08 2.47 -26.36
CA HIS A 285 38.59 1.25 -25.71
C HIS A 285 37.60 0.46 -26.58
N GLY A 286 37.67 0.62 -27.91
CA GLY A 286 37.00 -0.24 -28.89
C GLY A 286 35.53 0.08 -29.15
N TRP A 287 35.01 1.20 -28.65
CA TRP A 287 33.66 1.65 -29.00
C TRP A 287 33.65 2.33 -30.37
N THR A 288 32.73 1.92 -31.24
CA THR A 288 32.61 2.48 -32.59
C THR A 288 31.54 3.59 -32.61
N PRO A 289 31.84 4.82 -33.07
CA PRO A 289 30.83 5.85 -33.22
C PRO A 289 29.84 5.49 -34.35
N LEU A 290 28.54 5.67 -34.10
CA LEU A 290 27.47 5.37 -35.07
C LEU A 290 26.86 6.61 -35.72
N GLY A 291 27.11 7.80 -35.16
CA GLY A 291 26.62 9.09 -35.68
C GLY A 291 26.09 10.02 -34.58
N ARG A 292 25.92 11.30 -34.92
CA ARG A 292 25.38 12.34 -34.02
C ARG A 292 23.94 12.68 -34.38
N ARG A 293 23.08 12.86 -33.36
CA ARG A 293 21.69 13.32 -33.46
C ARG A 293 21.48 14.48 -32.48
N GLY A 294 21.67 15.72 -32.97
CA GLY A 294 21.70 16.89 -32.09
C GLY A 294 22.88 16.83 -31.11
N PRO A 295 22.71 17.13 -29.80
CA PRO A 295 23.78 17.05 -28.81
C PRO A 295 24.10 15.61 -28.36
N ARG A 296 23.46 14.59 -28.96
CA ARG A 296 23.64 13.19 -28.61
C ARG A 296 24.54 12.51 -29.64
N TRP A 297 25.60 11.85 -29.18
CA TRP A 297 26.50 11.04 -30.00
C TRP A 297 26.35 9.55 -29.65
N ASP A 298 25.91 8.74 -30.60
CA ASP A 298 25.65 7.32 -30.39
C ASP A 298 26.90 6.46 -30.64
N PHE A 299 27.11 5.45 -29.80
CA PHE A 299 28.24 4.52 -29.86
C PHE A 299 27.78 3.07 -29.82
N ARG A 300 28.53 2.20 -30.48
CA ARG A 300 28.42 0.74 -30.47
C ARG A 300 29.57 0.16 -29.67
N ARG A 301 29.28 -0.86 -28.85
CA ARG A 301 30.29 -1.55 -28.05
C ARG A 301 31.16 -2.48 -28.92
N PRO A 302 32.39 -2.79 -28.50
CA PRO A 302 33.19 -3.84 -29.14
C PRO A 302 32.45 -5.20 -29.12
N GLY A 303 32.55 -5.97 -30.21
CA GLY A 303 31.99 -7.33 -30.30
C GLY A 303 30.46 -7.41 -30.49
N LYS A 304 29.82 -6.35 -30.99
CA LYS A 304 28.39 -6.34 -31.33
C LYS A 304 28.19 -5.95 -32.80
N ASP A 305 27.39 -6.74 -33.53
CA ASP A 305 27.28 -6.63 -34.99
C ASP A 305 26.24 -5.60 -35.47
N ALA A 306 25.27 -5.21 -34.62
CA ALA A 306 24.28 -4.16 -34.93
C ALA A 306 23.72 -3.46 -33.65
N ASP A 307 23.10 -2.29 -33.85
CA ASP A 307 22.46 -1.39 -32.86
C ASP A 307 23.36 -0.55 -31.93
N THR A 308 22.83 0.60 -31.50
CA THR A 308 23.41 1.48 -30.48
C THR A 308 23.53 0.76 -29.13
N SER A 309 24.69 0.87 -28.48
CA SER A 309 24.98 0.26 -27.17
C SER A 309 25.25 1.29 -26.07
N GLY A 310 25.41 2.56 -26.43
CA GLY A 310 25.52 3.68 -25.51
C GLY A 310 25.42 5.01 -26.24
N ASN A 311 25.24 6.10 -25.50
CA ASN A 311 25.29 7.45 -26.06
C ASN A 311 26.02 8.42 -25.14
N LEU A 312 26.63 9.44 -25.73
CA LEU A 312 27.30 10.55 -25.07
C LEU A 312 26.47 11.81 -25.29
N MET A 313 26.19 12.56 -24.23
CA MET A 313 25.48 13.83 -24.35
C MET A 313 25.91 14.83 -23.26
N PRO A 314 25.95 16.14 -23.55
CA PRO A 314 26.26 17.15 -22.56
C PRO A 314 25.08 17.32 -21.59
N VAL A 315 25.37 17.27 -20.29
CA VAL A 315 24.43 17.59 -19.22
C VAL A 315 25.05 18.71 -18.39
N SER A 316 24.46 19.91 -18.46
CA SER A 316 24.99 21.12 -17.80
C SER A 316 26.46 21.44 -18.16
N GLY A 317 26.84 21.23 -19.42
CA GLY A 317 28.19 21.51 -19.93
C GLY A 317 29.24 20.41 -19.67
N VAL A 318 28.86 19.28 -19.04
CA VAL A 318 29.75 18.13 -18.84
C VAL A 318 29.32 16.97 -19.76
N PRO A 319 30.23 16.35 -20.53
CA PRO A 319 29.90 15.22 -21.39
C PRO A 319 29.64 13.94 -20.57
N ILE A 320 28.39 13.48 -20.53
CA ILE A 320 27.95 12.30 -19.77
C ILE A 320 27.68 11.13 -20.72
N PHE A 321 28.31 9.99 -20.46
CA PHE A 321 28.11 8.76 -21.22
C PHE A 321 27.10 7.82 -20.55
N TYR A 322 26.11 7.34 -21.31
CA TYR A 322 25.12 6.37 -20.88
C TYR A 322 25.32 5.06 -21.66
N GLY A 323 25.76 4.00 -20.97
CA GLY A 323 25.82 2.65 -21.52
C GLY A 323 24.48 1.92 -21.33
N PHE A 324 23.92 1.36 -22.40
CA PHE A 324 22.64 0.62 -22.39
C PHE A 324 22.81 -0.91 -22.36
N THR A 325 24.04 -1.36 -22.21
CA THR A 325 24.43 -2.77 -22.22
C THR A 325 25.58 -2.99 -21.25
N ASP A 326 25.73 -4.21 -20.75
CA ASP A 326 26.79 -4.67 -19.83
C ASP A 326 28.18 -4.80 -20.49
N ALA A 327 28.53 -3.88 -21.37
CA ALA A 327 29.75 -3.92 -22.17
C ALA A 327 31.02 -3.71 -21.33
N THR A 328 32.04 -4.53 -21.60
CA THR A 328 33.42 -4.53 -21.07
C THR A 328 33.76 -3.37 -20.13
N ASN A 329 33.54 -3.59 -18.83
CA ASN A 329 33.94 -2.74 -17.70
C ASN A 329 33.23 -1.40 -17.52
N VAL A 330 32.17 -1.08 -18.29
CA VAL A 330 31.35 0.11 -18.08
C VAL A 330 29.99 -0.27 -17.48
N PRO A 331 29.63 0.23 -16.28
CA PRO A 331 28.34 -0.10 -15.66
C PRO A 331 27.14 0.35 -16.53
N PRO A 332 26.21 -0.56 -16.89
CA PRO A 332 25.01 -0.18 -17.63
C PRO A 332 24.06 0.66 -16.76
N ASP A 333 23.18 1.41 -17.43
CA ASP A 333 21.99 2.07 -16.85
C ASP A 333 22.27 3.21 -15.85
N ARG A 334 23.47 3.81 -15.93
CA ARG A 334 23.79 5.08 -15.25
C ARG A 334 24.61 6.01 -16.14
N GLY A 335 24.38 7.32 -16.02
CA GLY A 335 25.19 8.34 -16.67
C GLY A 335 26.55 8.47 -15.98
N LEU A 336 27.63 8.28 -16.72
CA LEU A 336 29.00 8.39 -16.24
C LEU A 336 29.60 9.71 -16.71
N ASN A 337 30.06 10.51 -15.76
CA ASN A 337 30.88 11.68 -16.09
C ASN A 337 32.29 11.25 -16.56
N PRO A 338 33.10 12.16 -17.13
CA PRO A 338 34.38 11.81 -17.74
C PRO A 338 35.34 11.06 -16.80
N SER A 339 35.47 11.51 -15.55
CA SER A 339 36.32 10.86 -14.55
C SER A 339 35.83 9.45 -14.20
N GLN A 340 34.51 9.26 -14.05
CA GLN A 340 33.93 7.96 -13.76
C GLN A 340 34.10 7.00 -14.93
N LEU A 341 33.83 7.46 -16.15
CA LEU A 341 33.99 6.67 -17.36
C LEU A 341 35.45 6.23 -17.56
N ARG A 342 36.41 7.16 -17.40
CA ARG A 342 37.84 6.86 -17.49
C ARG A 342 38.30 5.91 -16.39
N CYS A 343 37.80 6.06 -15.15
CA CYS A 343 38.09 5.14 -14.06
C CYS A 343 37.67 3.70 -14.40
N HIS A 344 36.48 3.56 -14.99
CA HIS A 344 35.95 2.26 -15.40
C HIS A 344 36.69 1.64 -16.58
N LEU A 345 37.07 2.43 -17.58
CA LEU A 345 37.76 1.96 -18.78
C LEU A 345 39.26 1.69 -18.58
N GLU A 346 39.96 2.54 -17.83
CA GLU A 346 41.43 2.49 -17.69
C GLU A 346 41.89 1.92 -16.32
N PHE A 347 41.07 2.01 -15.27
CA PHE A 347 41.48 1.68 -13.89
C PHE A 347 40.57 0.64 -13.21
N GLY A 348 39.64 0.01 -13.94
CA GLY A 348 38.75 -1.02 -13.40
C GLY A 348 37.86 -0.56 -12.24
N GLY A 349 37.62 0.75 -12.10
CA GLY A 349 36.88 1.34 -10.98
C GLY A 349 37.73 1.76 -9.78
N ASP A 350 39.07 1.68 -9.85
CA ASP A 350 39.98 2.20 -8.82
C ASP A 350 40.15 3.72 -8.96
N PHE A 351 39.35 4.47 -8.19
CA PHE A 351 39.38 5.93 -8.17
C PHE A 351 40.63 6.49 -7.50
N ALA A 352 41.30 5.76 -6.62
CA ALA A 352 42.52 6.22 -5.96
C ALA A 352 43.68 6.28 -6.96
N ARG A 353 43.82 5.24 -7.79
CA ARG A 353 44.79 5.22 -8.90
C ARG A 353 44.49 6.26 -9.97
N LEU A 354 43.22 6.46 -10.32
CA LEU A 354 42.85 7.55 -11.23
C LEU A 354 43.21 8.92 -10.64
N ALA A 355 42.97 9.16 -9.34
CA ALA A 355 43.32 10.42 -8.70
C ALA A 355 44.83 10.70 -8.75
N GLU A 356 45.66 9.70 -8.49
CA GLU A 356 47.11 9.81 -8.63
C GLU A 356 47.52 10.12 -10.07
N ARG A 357 46.92 9.43 -11.04
CA ARG A 357 47.15 9.70 -12.47
C ARG A 357 46.76 11.12 -12.87
N LEU A 358 45.58 11.59 -12.49
CA LEU A 358 45.10 12.95 -12.80
C LEU A 358 46.00 14.02 -12.18
N ARG A 359 46.58 13.76 -10.99
CA ARG A 359 47.57 14.67 -10.39
C ARG A 359 48.83 14.76 -11.24
N THR A 360 49.34 13.64 -11.75
CA THR A 360 50.50 13.62 -12.65
C THR A 360 50.22 14.24 -14.02
N GLU A 361 48.97 14.20 -14.48
CA GLU A 361 48.53 14.81 -15.75
C GLU A 361 48.23 16.31 -15.63
N GLY A 362 48.54 16.93 -14.49
CA GLY A 362 48.45 18.38 -14.30
C GLY A 362 47.10 18.90 -13.81
N TYR A 363 46.18 18.01 -13.38
CA TYR A 363 44.90 18.41 -12.77
C TYR A 363 45.02 18.68 -11.25
N ALA A 364 46.24 18.63 -10.69
CA ALA A 364 46.55 19.03 -9.32
C ALA A 364 46.75 20.57 -9.19
N PRO A 365 46.38 21.19 -8.06
CA PRO A 365 46.64 22.62 -7.87
C PRO A 365 48.15 22.94 -7.76
N ARG A 366 48.59 24.03 -8.40
CA ARG A 366 49.92 24.64 -8.17
C ARG A 366 49.98 25.23 -6.76
N ARG A 367 50.91 24.75 -5.94
CA ARG A 367 51.16 25.23 -4.58
C ARG A 367 52.01 26.52 -4.61
N PRO A 368 51.71 27.57 -3.81
CA PRO A 368 52.71 28.61 -3.50
C PRO A 368 53.72 28.04 -2.51
N ALA A 369 55.01 28.27 -2.76
CA ALA A 369 56.09 27.84 -1.88
C ALA A 369 56.07 28.57 -0.53
N ALA A 370 56.36 27.85 0.56
CA ALA A 370 56.72 28.42 1.86
C ALA A 370 57.72 27.46 2.56
N PRO A 371 58.62 27.99 3.43
CA PRO A 371 59.93 27.39 3.68
C PRO A 371 59.92 26.26 4.71
N ALA A 372 61.03 25.52 4.68
CA ALA A 372 61.32 24.32 5.45
C ALA A 372 61.51 24.56 6.95
N THR A 373 61.10 23.57 7.76
CA THR A 373 61.84 23.19 8.98
C THR A 373 61.72 21.70 9.27
N ALA A 374 62.89 21.17 9.62
CA ALA A 374 63.30 19.85 10.11
C ALA A 374 62.29 18.98 10.89
N GLY A 375 62.49 17.67 10.76
CA GLY A 375 61.69 16.62 11.39
C GLY A 375 62.36 15.94 12.59
N SER A 376 61.74 14.85 13.04
CA SER A 376 62.42 13.70 13.64
C SER A 376 61.46 12.51 13.69
N ASP A 377 61.98 11.36 13.27
CA ASP A 377 61.37 10.03 13.30
C ASP A 377 61.26 9.49 14.72
N GLY A 378 60.29 8.59 14.95
CA GLY A 378 60.17 7.84 16.20
C GLY A 378 59.09 6.78 16.16
N THR A 379 59.51 5.56 15.82
CA THR A 379 58.75 4.31 15.73
C THR A 379 58.01 3.91 17.02
N ALA A 380 56.83 3.30 16.83
CA ALA A 380 55.91 2.82 17.86
C ALA A 380 56.39 1.55 18.60
N ALA A 381 56.02 1.44 19.88
CA ALA A 381 56.01 0.21 20.68
C ALA A 381 54.66 0.08 21.45
N PRO A 382 54.16 -1.13 21.73
CA PRO A 382 52.80 -1.36 22.25
C PRO A 382 52.67 -1.11 23.78
N PRO A 383 51.46 -0.86 24.30
CA PRO A 383 51.23 -0.49 25.70
C PRO A 383 51.17 -1.71 26.66
N PRO A 384 51.44 -1.52 27.97
CA PRO A 384 51.36 -2.58 29.00
C PRO A 384 49.91 -2.82 29.50
N PRO A 385 49.64 -3.97 30.17
CA PRO A 385 48.30 -4.33 30.62
C PRO A 385 47.86 -3.55 31.88
N PRO A 386 46.54 -3.46 32.16
CA PRO A 386 46.00 -2.65 33.25
C PRO A 386 46.21 -3.28 34.64
N PRO A 387 46.23 -2.48 35.73
CA PRO A 387 46.40 -2.97 37.09
C PRO A 387 45.11 -3.60 37.66
N PRO A 388 45.21 -4.45 38.70
CA PRO A 388 44.07 -5.15 39.28
C PRO A 388 43.20 -4.23 40.16
N ALA A 389 41.90 -4.50 40.20
CA ALA A 389 40.92 -3.78 41.01
C ALA A 389 41.13 -4.02 42.52
N PRO A 390 40.81 -3.03 43.39
CA PRO A 390 40.95 -3.18 44.83
C PRO A 390 39.85 -4.07 45.41
N SER A 391 40.27 -4.95 46.33
CA SER A 391 39.42 -5.75 47.19
C SER A 391 39.04 -4.96 48.45
N GLY A 392 37.75 -4.97 48.80
CA GLY A 392 37.24 -4.38 50.03
C GLY A 392 35.80 -4.83 50.26
N ALA A 393 35.64 -5.80 51.16
CA ALA A 393 34.34 -6.31 51.61
C ALA A 393 33.66 -5.31 52.56
N GLY A 394 32.33 -5.23 52.47
CA GLY A 394 31.45 -4.63 53.47
C GLY A 394 30.04 -5.22 53.29
N GLU A 395 29.61 -6.03 54.25
CA GLU A 395 28.30 -6.66 54.34
C GLU A 395 27.19 -5.62 54.60
N GLY A 396 26.03 -5.75 53.93
CA GLY A 396 24.81 -5.02 54.30
C GLY A 396 23.71 -5.04 53.24
N ALA A 397 22.61 -5.74 53.56
CA ALA A 397 21.28 -5.74 52.91
C ALA A 397 21.18 -6.30 51.47
N ASN A 398 20.25 -7.23 51.26
CA ASN A 398 19.76 -7.67 49.94
C ASN A 398 18.98 -6.53 49.25
N ASP A 399 19.63 -5.42 48.94
CA ASP A 399 19.21 -4.60 47.81
C ASP A 399 19.64 -5.34 46.53
N PRO A 400 18.78 -5.47 45.50
CA PRO A 400 19.21 -6.02 44.23
C PRO A 400 20.40 -5.20 43.74
N GLU A 401 21.52 -5.89 43.51
CA GLU A 401 22.77 -5.29 43.05
C GLU A 401 22.47 -4.41 41.81
N PRO A 402 22.74 -3.09 41.85
CA PRO A 402 22.35 -2.19 40.78
C PRO A 402 23.02 -2.64 39.47
N VAL A 403 22.22 -2.79 38.41
CA VAL A 403 22.74 -3.20 37.10
C VAL A 403 23.78 -2.17 36.65
N HIS A 404 25.05 -2.58 36.61
CA HIS A 404 26.14 -1.75 36.11
C HIS A 404 26.06 -1.64 34.58
N GLU A 405 25.23 -0.74 34.08
CA GLU A 405 25.12 -0.43 32.66
C GLU A 405 26.22 0.54 32.21
N ASP A 406 26.79 0.29 31.04
CA ASP A 406 27.71 1.25 30.40
C ASP A 406 27.00 2.59 30.12
N PHE A 407 27.71 3.71 30.27
CA PHE A 407 27.14 5.05 30.08
C PHE A 407 26.47 5.24 28.70
N LEU A 408 27.06 4.62 27.66
CA LEU A 408 26.59 4.65 26.28
C LEU A 408 25.72 3.45 25.89
N ASP A 409 25.28 2.65 26.86
CA ASP A 409 24.38 1.54 26.61
C ASP A 409 23.10 2.04 25.89
N PRO A 410 22.72 1.45 24.75
CA PRO A 410 21.57 1.89 23.99
C PRO A 410 20.25 1.85 24.76
N HIS A 411 20.04 0.89 25.66
CA HIS A 411 18.82 0.80 26.46
C HIS A 411 18.78 1.88 27.53
N ARG A 412 19.91 2.14 28.22
CA ARG A 412 20.05 3.27 29.13
C ARG A 412 19.71 4.59 28.44
N LEU A 413 20.36 4.87 27.32
CA LEU A 413 20.13 6.09 26.55
C LEU A 413 18.71 6.14 25.98
N GLY A 414 18.17 4.99 25.55
CA GLY A 414 16.80 4.87 25.06
C GLY A 414 15.75 5.24 26.11
N ARG A 415 15.96 4.90 27.39
CA ARG A 415 15.02 5.25 28.47
C ARG A 415 14.92 6.75 28.68
N LEU A 416 16.01 7.49 28.46
CA LEU A 416 16.03 8.97 28.52
C LEU A 416 15.19 9.62 27.41
N LEU A 417 14.92 8.90 26.31
CA LEU A 417 14.13 9.39 25.18
C LEU A 417 12.63 9.20 25.36
N VAL A 418 12.20 8.48 26.40
CA VAL A 418 10.79 8.12 26.63
C VAL A 418 10.20 9.03 27.72
N PRO A 419 9.50 10.11 27.37
CA PRO A 419 8.84 10.96 28.36
C PRO A 419 7.75 10.19 29.11
N ARG A 420 7.59 10.51 30.40
CA ARG A 420 6.62 9.87 31.29
C ARG A 420 5.64 10.88 31.91
N ALA A 421 4.40 10.45 32.11
CA ALA A 421 3.40 11.14 32.93
C ALA A 421 3.20 10.30 34.20
N GLY A 422 3.78 10.76 35.31
CA GLY A 422 4.02 9.88 36.46
C GLY A 422 4.96 8.75 36.04
N GLU A 423 4.52 7.50 36.22
CA GLU A 423 5.30 6.30 35.87
C GLU A 423 5.02 5.79 34.45
N LEU A 424 3.99 6.32 33.78
CA LEU A 424 3.51 5.80 32.50
C LEU A 424 4.22 6.44 31.31
N PRO A 425 4.64 5.67 30.29
CA PRO A 425 5.21 6.24 29.09
C PRO A 425 4.14 7.00 28.30
N THR A 426 4.53 8.17 27.79
CA THR A 426 3.66 9.03 26.96
C THR A 426 3.97 8.90 25.48
N VAL A 427 4.92 8.06 25.09
CA VAL A 427 5.21 7.74 23.69
C VAL A 427 5.04 6.25 23.43
N ILE A 428 4.54 5.93 22.25
CA ILE A 428 4.32 4.57 21.76
C ILE A 428 4.90 4.48 20.35
N TYR A 429 5.54 3.36 20.03
CA TYR A 429 5.96 3.05 18.68
C TYR A 429 5.01 2.02 18.05
N HIS A 430 4.14 2.48 17.16
CA HIS A 430 3.04 1.70 16.58
C HIS A 430 2.93 1.94 15.08
N ARG A 431 2.81 0.86 14.29
CA ARG A 431 2.75 0.90 12.80
C ARG A 431 3.91 1.64 12.14
N ALA A 432 5.11 1.41 12.69
CA ALA A 432 6.37 2.03 12.26
C ALA A 432 6.35 3.57 12.34
N GLU A 433 5.67 4.10 13.35
CA GLU A 433 5.57 5.53 13.63
C GLU A 433 5.62 5.76 15.13
N TRP A 434 6.19 6.88 15.52
CA TRP A 434 6.08 7.40 16.87
C TRP A 434 4.73 8.06 17.08
N TRP A 435 4.12 7.78 18.23
CA TRP A 435 2.88 8.38 18.69
C TRP A 435 3.12 8.95 20.08
N GLU A 436 2.82 10.22 20.27
CA GLU A 436 2.99 10.91 21.55
C GLU A 436 1.65 11.37 22.10
N TRP A 437 1.42 11.08 23.37
CA TRP A 437 0.24 11.47 24.11
C TRP A 437 0.33 12.94 24.50
N ARG A 438 -0.58 13.75 23.97
CA ARG A 438 -0.71 15.18 24.20
C ARG A 438 -2.19 15.56 24.19
N ASP A 439 -2.61 16.42 25.11
CA ASP A 439 -3.98 16.95 25.17
C ASP A 439 -5.07 15.85 25.12
N GLY A 440 -4.86 14.76 25.86
CA GLY A 440 -5.82 13.66 25.98
C GLY A 440 -5.90 12.70 24.79
N ARG A 441 -5.00 12.81 23.79
CA ARG A 441 -4.94 11.91 22.61
C ARG A 441 -3.51 11.64 22.17
N TYR A 442 -3.33 10.67 21.28
CA TYR A 442 -2.06 10.37 20.65
C TYR A 442 -1.92 11.06 19.28
N VAL A 443 -0.77 11.71 19.07
CA VAL A 443 -0.43 12.40 17.83
C VAL A 443 0.80 11.76 17.22
N SER A 444 0.79 11.51 15.91
CA SER A 444 1.97 10.99 15.22
C SER A 444 3.10 12.01 15.23
N VAL A 445 4.30 11.56 15.61
CA VAL A 445 5.55 12.32 15.59
C VAL A 445 6.40 11.79 14.43
N PRO A 446 6.84 12.63 13.49
CA PRO A 446 7.75 12.21 12.42
C PRO A 446 9.09 11.71 12.97
N ASP A 447 9.65 10.67 12.37
CA ASP A 447 10.91 10.06 12.83
C ASP A 447 12.08 11.07 12.91
N ASP A 448 12.18 11.97 11.94
CA ASP A 448 13.19 13.04 11.92
C ASP A 448 13.04 14.03 13.09
N ASP A 449 11.80 14.31 13.52
CA ASP A 449 11.55 15.17 14.68
C ASP A 449 11.93 14.46 15.99
N PHE A 450 11.57 13.18 16.12
CA PHE A 450 11.96 12.37 17.27
C PHE A 450 13.49 12.20 17.36
N GLU A 451 14.17 11.95 16.24
CA GLU A 451 15.63 11.82 16.18
C GLU A 451 16.33 13.14 16.57
N LYS A 452 15.84 14.29 16.10
CA LYS A 452 16.37 15.61 16.50
C LYS A 452 16.21 15.86 17.99
N ARG A 453 15.08 15.49 18.59
CA ARG A 453 14.87 15.56 20.04
C ARG A 453 15.85 14.65 20.78
N ALA A 454 16.08 13.44 20.27
CA ALA A 454 17.05 12.52 20.84
C ALA A 454 18.47 13.09 20.83
N TRP A 455 18.89 13.76 19.75
CA TRP A 455 20.17 14.45 19.70
C TRP A 455 20.35 15.49 20.81
N VAL A 456 19.30 16.28 21.08
CA VAL A 456 19.34 17.31 22.14
C VAL A 456 19.45 16.67 23.52
N VAL A 457 18.60 15.68 23.81
CA VAL A 457 18.57 14.99 25.11
C VAL A 457 19.90 14.30 25.40
N LEU A 458 20.39 13.49 24.46
CA LEU A 458 21.61 12.70 24.67
C LEU A 458 22.86 13.59 24.75
N ARG A 459 22.91 14.70 24.01
CA ARG A 459 24.00 15.68 24.13
C ARG A 459 23.99 16.32 25.51
N GLY A 460 22.81 16.71 26.00
CA GLY A 460 22.66 17.24 27.35
C GLY A 460 23.20 16.27 28.42
N GLU A 461 22.88 14.98 28.27
CA GLU A 461 23.39 13.91 29.15
C GLU A 461 24.93 13.78 29.10
N CYS A 462 25.53 13.79 27.91
CA CYS A 462 27.00 13.74 27.75
C CYS A 462 27.70 14.97 28.35
N GLU A 463 27.10 16.16 28.19
CA GLU A 463 27.61 17.40 28.77
C GLU A 463 27.47 17.43 30.30
N ALA A 464 26.38 16.90 30.84
CA ALA A 464 26.21 16.72 32.28
C ALA A 464 27.26 15.78 32.87
N ALA A 465 27.43 14.59 32.28
CA ALA A 465 28.45 13.63 32.71
C ALA A 465 29.87 14.23 32.63
N HIS A 466 30.15 15.01 31.58
CA HIS A 466 31.42 15.72 31.45
C HIS A 466 31.64 16.76 32.56
N ARG A 467 30.61 17.55 32.91
CA ARG A 467 30.71 18.53 34.02
C ARG A 467 31.05 17.83 35.34
N VAL A 468 30.39 16.70 35.62
CA VAL A 468 30.67 15.89 36.82
C VAL A 468 32.12 15.36 36.81
N ALA A 469 32.57 14.80 35.69
CA ALA A 469 33.93 14.29 35.55
C ALA A 469 34.99 15.39 35.72
N VAL A 470 34.76 16.59 35.15
CA VAL A 470 35.66 17.75 35.31
C VAL A 470 35.70 18.25 36.75
N ALA A 471 34.56 18.29 37.45
CA ALA A 471 34.50 18.64 38.86
C ALA A 471 35.32 17.64 39.71
N ALA A 472 35.11 16.34 39.50
CA ALA A 472 35.86 15.28 40.18
C ALA A 472 37.37 15.36 39.93
N TRP A 473 37.79 15.59 38.67
CA TRP A 473 39.20 15.82 38.31
C TRP A 473 39.78 17.06 39.02
N GLY A 474 38.98 18.13 39.15
CA GLY A 474 39.36 19.32 39.90
C GLY A 474 39.58 19.05 41.39
N HIS A 475 38.64 18.35 42.04
CA HIS A 475 38.73 17.97 43.45
C HIS A 475 39.86 16.98 43.74
N GLY A 476 40.17 16.08 42.79
CA GLY A 476 41.29 15.13 42.86
C GLY A 476 42.67 15.73 42.57
N GLY A 477 42.84 17.06 42.67
CA GLY A 477 44.14 17.71 42.47
C GLY A 477 44.62 17.75 41.03
N ARG A 478 43.73 17.57 40.04
CA ARG A 478 44.03 17.64 38.60
C ARG A 478 45.07 16.63 38.13
N GLN A 479 45.13 15.46 38.75
CA GLN A 479 46.00 14.38 38.31
C GLN A 479 45.47 13.73 37.02
N GLY A 480 46.37 13.46 36.07
CA GLY A 480 46.04 12.84 34.78
C GLY A 480 45.41 13.79 33.74
N PRO A 481 45.06 13.27 32.55
CA PRO A 481 44.51 14.08 31.46
C PRO A 481 43.13 14.63 31.82
N ARG A 482 42.87 15.90 31.48
CA ARG A 482 41.56 16.52 31.67
C ARG A 482 40.48 15.69 30.96
N PRO A 483 39.36 15.34 31.65
CA PRO A 483 38.26 14.62 31.03
C PRO A 483 37.80 15.30 29.74
N LYS A 484 37.37 14.52 28.75
CA LYS A 484 36.79 15.03 27.50
C LYS A 484 35.31 14.73 27.46
N VAL A 485 34.54 15.55 26.76
CA VAL A 485 33.12 15.26 26.52
C VAL A 485 33.00 13.98 25.71
N VAL A 486 32.10 13.08 26.11
CA VAL A 486 31.80 11.86 25.36
C VAL A 486 31.24 12.25 23.99
N LYS A 487 31.90 11.79 22.92
CA LYS A 487 31.51 12.15 21.55
C LYS A 487 30.30 11.32 21.10
N LEU A 488 29.18 12.00 20.87
CA LEU A 488 28.03 11.45 20.17
C LEU A 488 28.22 11.47 18.66
N ASP A 489 27.71 10.43 18.00
CA ASP A 489 27.63 10.29 16.55
C ASP A 489 26.26 9.69 16.16
N THR A 490 25.95 9.70 14.87
CA THR A 490 24.67 9.23 14.34
C THR A 490 24.38 7.77 14.69
N ARG A 491 25.40 6.92 14.79
CA ARG A 491 25.20 5.51 15.14
C ARG A 491 24.74 5.38 16.59
N LYS A 492 25.36 6.12 17.52
CA LYS A 492 24.97 6.09 18.94
C LYS A 492 23.54 6.57 19.15
N VAL A 493 23.16 7.67 18.50
CA VAL A 493 21.80 8.21 18.60
C VAL A 493 20.79 7.25 17.96
N GLY A 494 21.07 6.73 16.76
CA GLY A 494 20.19 5.76 16.10
C GLY A 494 19.98 4.47 16.91
N ASN A 495 21.03 3.98 17.59
CA ASN A 495 20.91 2.82 18.48
C ASN A 495 20.01 3.12 19.69
N ALA A 496 20.14 4.30 20.31
CA ALA A 496 19.28 4.71 21.43
C ALA A 496 17.81 4.88 21.00
N VAL A 497 17.56 5.48 19.83
CA VAL A 497 16.20 5.61 19.24
C VAL A 497 15.59 4.23 18.97
N THR A 498 16.39 3.29 18.45
CA THR A 498 15.95 1.91 18.20
C THR A 498 15.60 1.19 19.51
N ALA A 499 16.41 1.38 20.56
CA ALA A 499 16.13 0.82 21.88
C ALA A 499 14.86 1.41 22.50
N ALA A 500 14.65 2.72 22.39
CA ALA A 500 13.43 3.38 22.82
C ALA A 500 12.20 2.82 22.08
N ALA A 501 12.31 2.60 20.77
CA ALA A 501 11.23 2.06 19.94
C ALA A 501 10.85 0.64 20.38
N SER A 502 11.86 -0.18 20.74
CA SER A 502 11.66 -1.53 21.27
C SER A 502 10.91 -1.52 22.61
N MET A 503 11.27 -0.63 23.53
CA MET A 503 10.63 -0.52 24.85
C MET A 503 9.19 0.00 24.78
N CYS A 504 8.90 0.88 23.81
CA CYS A 504 7.58 1.48 23.63
C CYS A 504 6.76 0.79 22.53
N HIS A 505 7.16 -0.40 22.07
CA HIS A 505 6.53 -1.05 20.94
C HIS A 505 5.11 -1.51 21.29
N LEU A 506 4.15 -1.10 20.47
CA LEU A 506 2.79 -1.64 20.48
C LEU A 506 2.52 -2.29 19.12
N ASP A 507 2.07 -3.54 19.14
CA ASP A 507 1.81 -4.34 17.95
C ASP A 507 0.96 -3.56 16.92
N GLY A 508 1.36 -3.59 15.65
CA GLY A 508 0.70 -2.85 14.56
C GLY A 508 -0.75 -3.28 14.29
N ALA A 509 -1.14 -4.48 14.71
CA ALA A 509 -2.49 -5.02 14.59
C ALA A 509 -3.46 -4.46 15.64
N VAL A 510 -2.96 -3.85 16.72
CA VAL A 510 -3.79 -3.20 17.73
C VAL A 510 -4.62 -2.10 17.08
N ALA A 511 -5.93 -2.15 17.25
CA ALA A 511 -6.87 -1.21 16.66
C ALA A 511 -7.09 0.00 17.58
N TRP A 512 -7.46 1.13 16.99
CA TRP A 512 -7.96 2.27 17.73
C TRP A 512 -9.48 2.22 17.87
N PRO A 513 -10.03 2.79 18.96
CA PRO A 513 -9.33 3.17 20.17
C PRO A 513 -9.15 1.93 21.06
N VAL A 514 -8.21 1.96 21.99
CA VAL A 514 -8.00 0.83 22.91
C VAL A 514 -7.55 1.30 24.29
N LEU A 515 -8.11 0.69 25.34
CA LEU A 515 -7.57 0.80 26.69
C LEU A 515 -6.37 -0.14 26.82
N LEU A 516 -5.24 0.38 27.28
CA LEU A 516 -4.02 -0.36 27.54
C LEU A 516 -3.88 -0.66 29.04
N ALA A 517 -3.20 -1.76 29.34
CA ALA A 517 -2.67 -2.08 30.64
C ALA A 517 -1.14 -1.94 30.61
N ALA A 518 -0.58 -1.39 31.68
CA ALA A 518 0.85 -1.34 31.92
C ALA A 518 1.26 -2.45 32.89
N ASP A 519 2.45 -3.00 32.70
CA ASP A 519 3.11 -3.78 33.76
C ASP A 519 3.39 -2.93 35.00
N PRO A 520 3.57 -3.54 36.19
CA PRO A 520 3.96 -2.82 37.39
C PRO A 520 5.16 -1.91 37.12
N ALA A 521 5.08 -0.68 37.61
CA ALA A 521 6.16 0.28 37.43
C ALA A 521 7.40 -0.15 38.20
N ASP A 522 8.53 -0.08 37.52
CA ASP A 522 9.87 -0.22 38.07
C ASP A 522 10.63 1.05 37.65
N ALA A 523 11.35 1.68 38.59
CA ALA A 523 12.09 2.91 38.33
C ALA A 523 13.09 2.73 37.18
N ASP A 524 13.65 1.52 37.03
CA ASP A 524 14.69 1.22 36.05
C ASP A 524 14.16 0.71 34.69
N HIS A 525 12.84 0.49 34.56
CA HIS A 525 12.22 -0.01 33.33
C HIS A 525 11.15 0.93 32.76
N ILE A 526 10.87 0.78 31.46
CA ILE A 526 9.70 1.39 30.82
C ILE A 526 8.58 0.36 30.88
N PRO A 527 7.46 0.63 31.57
CA PRO A 527 6.35 -0.32 31.64
C PRO A 527 5.90 -0.73 30.24
N ARG A 528 5.85 -2.04 29.99
CA ARG A 528 5.35 -2.54 28.71
C ARG A 528 3.85 -2.33 28.66
N LEU A 529 3.39 -1.79 27.53
CA LEU A 529 1.97 -1.56 27.29
C LEU A 529 1.39 -2.69 26.44
N ARG A 530 0.22 -3.18 26.84
CA ARG A 530 -0.55 -4.18 26.10
C ARG A 530 -2.04 -3.85 26.14
N PRO A 531 -2.87 -4.32 25.19
CA PRO A 531 -4.31 -4.19 25.30
C PRO A 531 -4.81 -4.71 26.66
N ALA A 532 -5.68 -3.94 27.32
CA ALA A 532 -6.31 -4.38 28.56
C ALA A 532 -7.15 -5.64 28.29
N PRO A 533 -7.19 -6.60 29.24
CA PRO A 533 -7.96 -7.83 29.07
C PRO A 533 -9.46 -7.56 28.96
N GLU A 534 -9.95 -6.53 29.65
CA GLU A 534 -11.33 -6.07 29.55
C GLU A 534 -11.38 -4.82 28.65
N PRO A 535 -11.94 -4.93 27.43
CA PRO A 535 -12.05 -3.80 26.54
C PRO A 535 -13.04 -2.80 27.11
N ARG A 536 -12.61 -1.54 27.23
CA ARG A 536 -13.44 -0.42 27.64
C ARG A 536 -13.26 0.73 26.68
N GLU A 537 -14.37 1.35 26.28
CA GLU A 537 -14.38 2.42 25.30
C GLU A 537 -14.76 3.74 25.97
N PHE A 538 -14.01 4.79 25.65
CA PHE A 538 -14.22 6.12 26.16
C PHE A 538 -14.39 7.11 25.02
N VAL A 539 -15.07 8.23 25.27
CA VAL A 539 -14.95 9.43 24.43
C VAL A 539 -13.98 10.37 25.12
N ALA A 540 -12.80 10.57 24.54
CA ALA A 540 -11.83 11.52 25.05
C ALA A 540 -12.32 12.95 24.78
N CYS A 541 -12.30 13.81 25.80
CA CYS A 541 -12.72 15.19 25.77
C CYS A 541 -11.69 16.09 26.49
N ALA A 542 -11.83 17.41 26.42
CA ALA A 542 -10.78 18.32 26.86
C ALA A 542 -10.39 18.20 28.35
N ASN A 543 -11.31 17.72 29.20
CA ASN A 543 -11.12 17.57 30.64
C ASN A 543 -11.12 16.11 31.13
N GLY A 544 -11.16 15.12 30.24
CA GLY A 544 -11.10 13.71 30.66
C GLY A 544 -11.66 12.71 29.65
N LEU A 545 -11.99 11.52 30.15
CA LEU A 545 -12.51 10.40 29.38
C LEU A 545 -13.95 10.11 29.83
N ILE A 546 -14.91 10.22 28.90
CA ILE A 546 -16.31 9.87 29.17
C ILE A 546 -16.50 8.38 28.95
N ASP A 547 -16.98 7.66 29.96
CA ASP A 547 -17.21 6.23 29.86
C ASP A 547 -18.47 5.89 29.06
N VAL A 548 -18.28 5.26 27.91
CA VAL A 548 -19.37 4.90 27.02
C VAL A 548 -20.16 3.70 27.55
N ALA A 549 -19.47 2.74 28.18
CA ALA A 549 -20.11 1.55 28.74
C ALA A 549 -21.00 1.93 29.94
N GLU A 550 -20.53 2.83 30.79
CA GLU A 550 -21.30 3.35 31.92
C GLU A 550 -22.48 4.22 31.45
N LEU A 551 -22.29 5.06 30.42
CA LEU A 551 -23.38 5.79 29.78
C LEU A 551 -24.49 4.84 29.31
N PHE A 552 -24.14 3.73 28.67
CA PHE A 552 -25.11 2.75 28.20
C PHE A 552 -25.79 1.98 29.32
N ALA A 553 -25.04 1.59 30.35
CA ALA A 553 -25.58 0.83 31.48
C ALA A 553 -26.49 1.67 32.37
N THR A 554 -26.12 2.92 32.66
CA THR A 554 -26.79 3.77 33.67
C THR A 554 -27.64 4.89 33.06
N GLY A 555 -27.40 5.24 31.79
CA GLY A 555 -27.95 6.42 31.16
C GLY A 555 -27.28 7.73 31.57
N ARG A 556 -26.19 7.69 32.34
CA ARG A 556 -25.46 8.88 32.80
C ARG A 556 -24.00 8.81 32.35
N ALA A 557 -23.50 9.91 31.78
CA ALA A 557 -22.10 10.04 31.42
C ALA A 557 -21.26 10.33 32.67
N THR A 558 -20.20 9.55 32.86
CA THR A 558 -19.22 9.71 33.93
C THR A 558 -17.87 10.08 33.35
N LEU A 559 -17.13 10.94 34.08
CA LEU A 559 -15.84 11.47 33.64
C LEU A 559 -14.72 10.81 34.45
N HIS A 560 -13.79 10.19 33.74
CA HIS A 560 -12.54 9.68 34.29
C HIS A 560 -11.38 10.62 33.96
N PRO A 561 -10.31 10.66 34.78
CA PRO A 561 -9.10 11.38 34.45
C PRO A 561 -8.51 10.94 33.10
N ALA A 562 -7.99 11.90 32.34
CA ALA A 562 -7.24 11.58 31.13
C ALA A 562 -5.99 10.76 31.47
N THR A 563 -5.69 9.75 30.66
CA THR A 563 -4.55 8.86 30.88
C THR A 563 -3.90 8.46 29.56
N PRO A 564 -2.55 8.32 29.50
CA PRO A 564 -1.87 7.76 28.34
C PRO A 564 -2.23 6.28 28.12
N LEU A 565 -2.85 5.59 29.08
CA LEU A 565 -3.34 4.24 28.87
C LEU A 565 -4.51 4.16 27.86
N TYR A 566 -5.19 5.26 27.55
CA TYR A 566 -6.20 5.25 26.50
C TYR A 566 -5.59 5.64 25.16
N PHE A 567 -5.23 4.63 24.37
CA PHE A 567 -4.61 4.82 23.06
C PHE A 567 -5.67 5.15 22.00
N THR A 568 -5.91 6.45 21.83
CA THR A 568 -6.81 7.02 20.82
C THR A 568 -6.13 8.16 20.06
N PRO A 569 -6.29 8.27 18.73
CA PRO A 569 -5.82 9.42 17.95
C PRO A 569 -6.76 10.63 18.03
N ALA A 570 -7.95 10.46 18.61
CA ALA A 570 -9.00 11.46 18.67
C ALA A 570 -9.32 11.88 20.12
N ALA A 571 -9.48 13.19 20.33
CA ALA A 571 -10.10 13.78 21.51
C ALA A 571 -10.94 14.98 21.10
N ILE A 572 -12.11 15.13 21.70
CA ILE A 572 -13.01 16.26 21.46
C ILE A 572 -12.44 17.49 22.20
N PRO A 573 -12.31 18.67 21.58
CA PRO A 573 -11.75 19.87 22.20
C PRO A 573 -12.69 20.54 23.23
N VAL A 574 -13.85 19.94 23.51
CA VAL A 574 -14.89 20.46 24.40
C VAL A 574 -14.77 19.80 25.76
N ALA A 575 -14.86 20.58 26.84
CA ALA A 575 -14.93 20.05 28.18
C ALA A 575 -16.34 19.48 28.45
N PHE A 576 -16.39 18.29 29.05
CA PHE A 576 -17.64 17.72 29.53
C PHE A 576 -18.08 18.40 30.83
N ASP A 577 -19.30 18.94 30.83
CA ASP A 577 -19.98 19.46 32.00
C ASP A 577 -21.41 18.90 32.02
N PRO A 578 -21.77 18.02 32.98
CA PRO A 578 -23.08 17.38 33.02
C PRO A 578 -24.23 18.37 33.26
N ALA A 579 -23.96 19.59 33.72
CA ALA A 579 -24.97 20.63 33.95
C ALA A 579 -25.13 21.60 32.77
N ALA A 580 -24.27 21.52 31.76
CA ALA A 580 -24.30 22.45 30.64
C ALA A 580 -25.52 22.25 29.73
N GLU A 581 -26.10 23.37 29.29
CA GLU A 581 -27.24 23.45 28.40
C GLU A 581 -26.85 24.08 27.05
N CYS A 582 -27.68 23.89 26.02
CA CYS A 582 -27.47 24.46 24.69
C CYS A 582 -28.75 25.08 24.09
N PRO A 583 -29.39 26.05 24.77
CA PRO A 583 -30.71 26.54 24.38
C PRO A 583 -30.73 27.21 23.00
N THR A 584 -29.66 27.88 22.57
CA THR A 584 -29.59 28.47 21.23
C THR A 584 -29.46 27.41 20.16
N PHE A 585 -28.65 26.37 20.41
CA PHE A 585 -28.55 25.22 19.53
C PHE A 585 -29.90 24.49 19.38
N LEU A 586 -30.64 24.29 20.48
CA LEU A 586 -31.95 23.64 20.44
C LEU A 586 -32.99 24.47 19.69
N ARG A 587 -33.05 25.80 19.89
CA ARG A 587 -33.93 26.68 19.11
C ARG A 587 -33.58 26.67 17.63
N PHE A 588 -32.28 26.65 17.30
CA PHE A 588 -31.81 26.51 15.93
C PHE A 588 -32.29 25.19 15.32
N LEU A 589 -32.14 24.07 16.02
CA LEU A 589 -32.59 22.76 15.55
C LEU A 589 -34.10 22.72 15.31
N ASP A 590 -34.89 23.24 16.24
CA ASP A 590 -36.35 23.32 16.09
C ASP A 590 -36.73 24.10 14.83
N ARG A 591 -36.06 25.23 14.58
CA ARG A 591 -36.31 26.08 13.42
C ARG A 591 -35.96 25.41 12.09
N VAL A 592 -34.80 24.75 12.00
CA VAL A 592 -34.33 24.11 10.74
C VAL A 592 -34.99 22.77 10.47
N THR A 593 -35.52 22.14 11.52
CA THR A 593 -36.30 20.91 11.42
C THR A 593 -37.81 21.17 11.41
N GLU A 594 -38.26 22.43 11.40
CA GLU A 594 -39.68 22.80 11.30
C GLU A 594 -40.55 22.11 12.37
N GLY A 595 -39.98 21.87 13.55
CA GLY A 595 -40.62 21.12 14.65
C GLY A 595 -40.69 19.59 14.47
N ASP A 596 -40.06 19.00 13.44
CA ASP A 596 -40.00 17.55 13.24
C ASP A 596 -39.09 16.88 14.28
N ALA A 597 -39.71 16.34 15.32
CA ALA A 597 -39.03 15.66 16.44
C ALA A 597 -38.27 14.39 16.02
N GLU A 598 -38.73 13.67 14.98
CA GLU A 598 -38.04 12.48 14.48
C GLU A 598 -36.76 12.88 13.73
N ARG A 599 -36.82 13.95 12.92
CA ARG A 599 -35.65 14.53 12.25
C ARG A 599 -34.64 15.09 13.26
N GLN A 600 -35.10 15.74 14.33
CA GLN A 600 -34.22 16.17 15.43
C GLN A 600 -33.56 14.98 16.12
N SER A 601 -34.32 13.91 16.38
CA SER A 601 -33.81 12.68 16.99
C SER A 601 -32.75 12.02 16.13
N LEU A 602 -32.98 11.94 14.82
CA LEU A 602 -32.00 11.43 13.86
C LEU A 602 -30.72 12.27 13.85
N LEU A 603 -30.82 13.61 13.79
CA LEU A 603 -29.65 14.50 13.83
C LEU A 603 -28.83 14.34 15.13
N GLN A 604 -29.52 14.15 16.25
CA GLN A 604 -28.88 13.92 17.55
C GLN A 604 -28.16 12.57 17.63
N GLU A 605 -28.75 11.51 17.07
CA GLU A 605 -28.13 10.19 16.96
C GLU A 605 -26.91 10.22 16.04
N ILE A 606 -27.00 10.93 14.91
CA ILE A 606 -25.88 11.17 14.01
C ILE A 606 -24.74 11.84 14.78
N ALA A 607 -25.02 12.95 15.47
CA ALA A 607 -24.01 13.66 16.25
C ALA A 607 -23.33 12.75 17.29
N GLY A 608 -24.11 11.96 18.03
CA GLY A 608 -23.59 11.00 19.00
C GLY A 608 -22.74 9.89 18.37
N TYR A 609 -23.15 9.35 17.22
CA TYR A 609 -22.41 8.35 16.47
C TYR A 609 -21.08 8.89 15.90
N LEU A 610 -21.05 10.17 15.53
CA LEU A 610 -19.83 10.84 15.08
C LEU A 610 -18.80 11.07 16.19
N LEU A 611 -19.10 10.77 17.46
CA LEU A 611 -18.12 10.85 18.56
C LEU A 611 -17.24 9.60 18.72
N ARG A 612 -17.57 8.48 18.06
CA ARG A 612 -16.94 7.16 18.30
C ARG A 612 -16.54 6.42 17.04
N PHE A 613 -15.43 5.68 17.05
CA PHE A 613 -14.96 4.85 15.92
C PHE A 613 -15.85 3.63 15.56
N ASP A 614 -17.06 3.57 16.09
CA ASP A 614 -18.02 2.49 15.87
C ASP A 614 -18.55 2.50 14.43
N THR A 615 -18.55 1.34 13.78
CA THR A 615 -19.11 1.13 12.44
C THR A 615 -20.26 0.12 12.43
N ARG A 616 -20.73 -0.36 13.58
CA ARG A 616 -21.70 -1.47 13.70
C ARG A 616 -23.01 -1.20 12.96
N PHE A 617 -23.46 0.05 12.89
CA PHE A 617 -24.69 0.43 12.19
C PHE A 617 -24.54 0.50 10.66
N GLN A 618 -23.31 0.49 10.15
CA GLN A 618 -22.98 0.54 8.72
C GLN A 618 -23.72 1.68 7.99
N GLN A 619 -23.80 2.87 8.58
CA GLN A 619 -24.46 4.04 7.97
C GLN A 619 -23.46 5.13 7.59
N PHE A 620 -23.74 5.81 6.47
CA PHE A 620 -23.26 7.14 6.15
C PHE A 620 -24.44 8.12 6.01
N PHE A 621 -24.15 9.40 6.22
CA PHE A 621 -25.17 10.43 6.34
C PHE A 621 -25.01 11.44 5.22
N LEU A 622 -26.12 11.83 4.59
CA LEU A 622 -26.17 12.91 3.61
C LEU A 622 -27.15 13.97 4.08
N LEU A 623 -26.68 15.20 4.21
CA LEU A 623 -27.50 16.38 4.44
C LEU A 623 -27.72 17.08 3.11
N THR A 624 -28.98 17.34 2.74
CA THR A 624 -29.34 18.00 1.47
C THR A 624 -30.15 19.27 1.68
N GLY A 625 -30.18 20.15 0.67
CA GLY A 625 -31.09 21.29 0.59
C GLY A 625 -30.46 22.52 -0.10
N ASP A 626 -31.31 23.39 -0.62
CA ASP A 626 -31.00 24.41 -1.65
C ASP A 626 -30.36 25.71 -1.14
N GLY A 627 -29.69 25.65 0.01
CA GLY A 627 -29.04 26.79 0.64
C GLY A 627 -29.99 27.63 1.51
N ALA A 628 -29.41 28.50 2.35
CA ALA A 628 -30.16 29.32 3.31
C ALA A 628 -31.16 28.56 4.21
N ASN A 629 -30.82 27.32 4.56
CA ASN A 629 -31.68 26.38 5.28
C ASN A 629 -31.10 25.91 6.63
N GLY A 630 -29.94 26.45 7.04
CA GLY A 630 -29.26 26.12 8.28
C GLY A 630 -28.35 24.87 8.22
N LYS A 631 -28.22 24.20 7.07
CA LYS A 631 -27.31 23.05 6.89
C LYS A 631 -25.86 23.38 7.29
N SER A 632 -25.31 24.49 6.76
CA SER A 632 -23.94 24.93 7.10
C SER A 632 -23.77 25.27 8.58
N THR A 633 -24.79 25.84 9.21
CA THR A 633 -24.81 26.15 10.64
C THR A 633 -24.74 24.88 11.50
N PHE A 634 -25.52 23.85 11.16
CA PHE A 634 -25.46 22.56 11.85
C PHE A 634 -24.08 21.90 11.71
N LEU A 635 -23.52 21.90 10.49
CA LEU A 635 -22.18 21.37 10.24
C LEU A 635 -21.09 22.14 10.98
N ALA A 636 -21.22 23.47 11.11
CA ALA A 636 -20.30 24.30 11.87
C ALA A 636 -20.33 23.97 13.37
N ALA A 637 -21.52 23.77 13.94
CA ALA A 637 -21.68 23.33 15.33
C ALA A 637 -21.04 21.95 15.55
N LEU A 638 -21.27 20.99 14.65
CA LEU A 638 -20.64 19.67 14.72
C LEU A 638 -19.11 19.75 14.59
N ARG A 639 -18.60 20.60 13.68
CA ARG A 639 -17.17 20.79 13.48
C ARG A 639 -16.51 21.43 14.70
N ALA A 640 -17.16 22.39 15.34
CA ALA A 640 -16.72 23.00 16.59
C ALA A 640 -16.73 21.99 17.76
N LEU A 641 -17.78 21.17 17.84
CA LEU A 641 -17.90 20.09 18.82
C LEU A 641 -16.76 19.08 18.65
N ILE A 642 -16.64 18.47 17.47
CA ILE A 642 -15.73 17.35 17.20
C ILE A 642 -14.28 17.82 17.07
N GLY A 643 -14.03 19.01 16.54
CA GLY A 643 -12.71 19.61 16.35
C GLY A 643 -12.01 19.19 15.06
N ASP A 644 -11.36 20.16 14.39
CA ASP A 644 -10.74 20.00 13.07
C ASP A 644 -9.75 18.84 12.94
N HIS A 645 -9.00 18.57 14.00
CA HIS A 645 -8.02 17.48 13.99
C HIS A 645 -8.66 16.09 13.88
N ASN A 646 -9.97 15.97 14.14
CA ASN A 646 -10.75 14.75 14.01
C ASN A 646 -11.46 14.62 12.65
N TYR A 647 -11.29 15.61 11.75
CA TYR A 647 -11.84 15.59 10.40
C TYR A 647 -10.82 15.15 9.33
N ALA A 648 -11.34 14.53 8.29
CA ALA A 648 -10.78 14.40 6.95
C ALA A 648 -11.79 14.88 5.90
N SER A 649 -11.34 15.09 4.67
CA SER A 649 -12.18 15.54 3.55
C SER A 649 -11.76 14.84 2.26
N VAL A 650 -11.91 13.52 2.21
CA VAL A 650 -11.72 12.71 1.00
C VAL A 650 -13.05 12.61 0.25
N PRO A 651 -13.16 13.14 -0.98
CA PRO A 651 -14.35 13.02 -1.83
C PRO A 651 -14.69 11.55 -2.12
N LEU A 652 -15.97 11.23 -2.34
CA LEU A 652 -16.37 9.83 -2.52
C LEU A 652 -15.86 9.22 -3.82
N GLU A 653 -15.79 10.02 -4.89
CA GLU A 653 -15.23 9.65 -6.19
C GLU A 653 -13.74 9.25 -6.08
N GLU A 654 -13.01 9.86 -5.14
CA GLU A 654 -11.60 9.59 -4.90
C GLU A 654 -11.34 8.34 -4.05
N PHE A 655 -12.39 7.68 -3.54
CA PHE A 655 -12.22 6.44 -2.77
C PHE A 655 -11.50 5.38 -3.60
N GLY A 656 -11.76 5.35 -4.92
CA GLY A 656 -11.11 4.48 -5.88
C GLY A 656 -9.59 4.68 -5.99
N GLU A 657 -9.11 5.89 -5.73
CA GLU A 657 -7.74 6.31 -5.96
C GLU A 657 -6.74 5.77 -4.92
N ARG A 658 -5.45 5.91 -5.25
CA ARG A 658 -4.36 5.46 -4.38
C ARG A 658 -3.96 6.60 -3.44
N PHE A 659 -3.68 6.26 -2.17
CA PHE A 659 -3.22 7.18 -1.11
C PHE A 659 -4.26 8.15 -0.54
N THR A 660 -5.47 8.23 -1.10
CA THR A 660 -6.51 9.18 -0.65
C THR A 660 -7.09 8.78 0.71
N LEU A 661 -7.55 7.53 0.84
CA LEU A 661 -8.15 7.02 2.08
C LEU A 661 -7.21 7.04 3.28
N GLY A 662 -5.89 7.05 3.08
CA GLY A 662 -4.91 7.11 4.16
C GLY A 662 -5.09 8.33 5.10
N ALA A 663 -5.64 9.44 4.58
CA ALA A 663 -5.93 10.64 5.36
C ALA A 663 -7.10 10.47 6.36
N THR A 664 -7.94 9.44 6.18
CA THR A 664 -9.08 9.14 7.05
C THR A 664 -8.70 8.33 8.29
N LEU A 665 -7.49 7.75 8.32
CA LEU A 665 -7.03 6.95 9.45
C LEU A 665 -6.90 7.79 10.73
N GLY A 666 -7.50 7.30 11.81
CA GLY A 666 -7.50 7.95 13.11
C GLY A 666 -8.43 9.17 13.20
N LYS A 667 -9.25 9.42 12.18
CA LYS A 667 -10.24 10.50 12.17
C LYS A 667 -11.59 10.00 12.63
N LEU A 668 -12.38 10.88 13.24
CA LEU A 668 -13.76 10.57 13.62
C LEU A 668 -14.71 10.77 12.44
N VAL A 669 -14.48 11.81 11.62
CA VAL A 669 -15.41 12.18 10.54
C VAL A 669 -14.65 12.40 9.24
N ASN A 670 -15.16 11.88 8.14
CA ASN A 670 -14.78 12.30 6.80
C ASN A 670 -15.94 13.11 6.21
N ALA A 671 -15.78 14.43 6.21
CA ALA A 671 -16.79 15.37 5.77
C ALA A 671 -16.59 15.71 4.30
N VAL A 672 -17.67 15.66 3.51
CA VAL A 672 -17.60 15.83 2.05
C VAL A 672 -18.68 16.83 1.63
N ALA A 673 -18.27 17.95 1.03
CA ALA A 673 -19.19 19.03 0.63
C ALA A 673 -19.74 18.88 -0.79
N GLU A 674 -19.03 18.17 -1.67
CA GLU A 674 -19.46 17.92 -3.05
C GLU A 674 -19.17 16.47 -3.40
N VAL A 675 -20.03 15.89 -4.24
CA VAL A 675 -19.86 14.51 -4.70
C VAL A 675 -20.05 14.48 -6.20
N GLY A 676 -18.98 14.11 -6.92
CA GLY A 676 -19.02 13.82 -8.34
C GLY A 676 -19.71 12.50 -8.68
N GLU A 677 -19.57 12.05 -9.93
CA GLU A 677 -20.04 10.72 -10.32
C GLU A 677 -19.17 9.63 -9.70
N LEU A 678 -19.80 8.68 -8.99
CA LEU A 678 -19.09 7.53 -8.45
C LEU A 678 -18.93 6.45 -9.52
N ASP A 679 -17.70 6.04 -9.79
CA ASP A 679 -17.44 4.82 -10.54
C ASP A 679 -17.72 3.56 -9.69
N LYS A 680 -17.68 2.39 -10.35
CA LYS A 680 -17.95 1.10 -9.67
C LYS A 680 -16.92 0.76 -8.59
N VAL A 681 -15.69 1.25 -8.69
CA VAL A 681 -14.61 0.96 -7.74
C VAL A 681 -14.79 1.82 -6.49
N ALA A 682 -15.06 3.11 -6.68
CA ALA A 682 -15.39 4.06 -5.62
C ALA A 682 -16.62 3.58 -4.83
N GLU A 683 -17.70 3.18 -5.52
CA GLU A 683 -18.91 2.66 -4.87
C GLU A 683 -18.67 1.34 -4.11
N ALA A 684 -17.85 0.42 -4.65
CA ALA A 684 -17.47 -0.79 -3.94
C ALA A 684 -16.65 -0.50 -2.67
N LYS A 685 -15.68 0.42 -2.78
CA LYS A 685 -14.88 0.87 -1.63
C LYS A 685 -15.73 1.63 -0.60
N LEU A 686 -16.69 2.44 -1.02
CA LEU A 686 -17.66 3.10 -0.13
C LEU A 686 -18.40 2.06 0.71
N LYS A 687 -18.91 0.98 0.10
CA LYS A 687 -19.60 -0.10 0.81
C LYS A 687 -18.73 -0.78 1.85
N SER A 688 -17.47 -1.06 1.52
CA SER A 688 -16.51 -1.65 2.46
C SER A 688 -16.10 -0.68 3.56
N PHE A 689 -15.93 0.61 3.21
CA PHE A 689 -15.58 1.66 4.16
C PHE A 689 -16.68 1.86 5.20
N VAL A 690 -17.93 2.01 4.75
CA VAL A 690 -19.09 2.15 5.63
C VAL A 690 -19.39 0.86 6.38
N GLY A 691 -19.13 -0.30 5.76
CA GLY A 691 -19.25 -1.61 6.39
C GLY A 691 -18.26 -1.84 7.54
N GLY A 692 -17.19 -1.03 7.63
CA GLY A 692 -16.12 -1.24 8.60
C GLY A 692 -15.23 -2.43 8.26
N ASP A 693 -15.15 -2.83 6.98
CA ASP A 693 -14.34 -3.96 6.52
C ASP A 693 -12.85 -3.70 6.77
N LEU A 694 -12.04 -4.77 6.87
CA LEU A 694 -10.59 -4.61 6.88
C LEU A 694 -10.13 -4.14 5.50
N MET A 695 -9.53 -2.95 5.43
CA MET A 695 -9.10 -2.29 4.19
C MET A 695 -7.62 -1.95 4.25
N THR A 696 -6.97 -1.93 3.08
CA THR A 696 -5.60 -1.42 2.95
C THR A 696 -5.62 0.08 2.70
N PHE A 697 -5.00 0.82 3.62
CA PHE A 697 -4.79 2.25 3.55
C PHE A 697 -3.37 2.52 3.07
N ASP A 698 -3.23 2.83 1.79
CA ASP A 698 -2.00 3.33 1.21
C ASP A 698 -1.68 4.71 1.80
N ARG A 699 -0.44 4.93 2.25
CA ARG A 699 0.02 6.19 2.84
C ARG A 699 1.20 6.73 2.05
N LYS A 700 1.15 8.02 1.67
CA LYS A 700 2.21 8.62 0.86
C LYS A 700 3.53 8.61 1.63
N ASN A 701 4.59 8.10 1.01
CA ASN A 701 5.94 7.95 1.60
C ASN A 701 6.00 7.09 2.87
N LYS A 702 4.97 6.29 3.17
CA LYS A 702 4.90 5.39 4.33
C LYS A 702 4.41 4.01 3.91
N ALA A 703 4.70 3.00 4.73
CA ALA A 703 4.18 1.65 4.49
C ALA A 703 2.63 1.66 4.52
N PRO A 704 1.95 0.91 3.63
CA PRO A 704 0.51 0.74 3.71
C PRO A 704 0.12 0.03 5.01
N VAL A 705 -1.06 0.36 5.53
CA VAL A 705 -1.59 -0.24 6.77
C VAL A 705 -2.90 -0.94 6.45
N SER A 706 -3.05 -2.18 6.92
CA SER A 706 -4.35 -2.86 6.94
C SER A 706 -5.05 -2.52 8.25
N ALA A 707 -6.16 -1.79 8.17
CA ALA A 707 -6.94 -1.36 9.32
C ALA A 707 -8.44 -1.34 8.98
N ARG A 708 -9.29 -1.23 9.99
CA ARG A 708 -10.70 -0.90 9.77
C ARG A 708 -10.86 0.61 9.63
N PRO A 709 -11.80 1.08 8.80
CA PRO A 709 -12.22 2.48 8.74
C PRO A 709 -12.48 3.03 10.14
N THR A 710 -11.91 4.21 10.40
CA THR A 710 -12.09 4.93 11.66
C THR A 710 -13.10 6.05 11.48
N ALA A 711 -13.04 6.78 10.37
CA ALA A 711 -13.95 7.89 10.11
C ALA A 711 -15.36 7.44 9.68
N ARG A 712 -16.38 8.13 10.17
CA ARG A 712 -17.76 8.04 9.66
C ARG A 712 -17.97 9.08 8.57
N LEU A 713 -18.81 8.77 7.59
CA LEU A 713 -19.02 9.63 6.42
C LEU A 713 -20.19 10.58 6.65
N LEU A 714 -19.92 11.88 6.53
CA LEU A 714 -20.90 12.95 6.60
C LEU A 714 -20.83 13.79 5.33
N LEU A 715 -21.81 13.65 4.47
CA LEU A 715 -21.90 14.36 3.21
C LEU A 715 -22.86 15.56 3.36
N SER A 716 -22.54 16.64 2.68
CA SER A 716 -23.39 17.83 2.60
C SER A 716 -23.36 18.39 1.20
N THR A 717 -24.22 17.89 0.32
CA THR A 717 -24.34 18.37 -1.07
C THR A 717 -25.75 18.92 -1.31
N ASN A 718 -25.92 19.70 -2.37
CA ASN A 718 -27.24 20.12 -2.86
C ASN A 718 -27.82 19.08 -3.83
N THR A 719 -26.94 18.40 -4.57
CA THR A 719 -27.32 17.34 -5.51
C THR A 719 -26.82 16.00 -4.96
N PRO A 720 -27.72 15.11 -4.52
CA PRO A 720 -27.31 13.80 -4.01
C PRO A 720 -26.56 12.96 -5.05
N PRO A 721 -25.58 12.13 -4.64
CA PRO A 721 -24.79 11.33 -5.55
C PRO A 721 -25.62 10.26 -6.28
N ARG A 722 -25.21 9.92 -7.50
CA ARG A 722 -25.81 8.80 -8.24
C ARG A 722 -25.16 7.47 -7.83
N PHE A 723 -25.99 6.49 -7.50
CA PHE A 723 -25.53 5.13 -7.22
C PHE A 723 -25.88 4.19 -8.36
N ALA A 724 -24.92 3.38 -8.78
CA ALA A 724 -25.13 2.31 -9.76
C ALA A 724 -25.72 1.04 -9.11
N ASP A 725 -25.62 0.89 -7.77
CA ASP A 725 -26.23 -0.21 -7.03
C ASP A 725 -27.74 -0.27 -7.18
N ARG A 726 -28.23 -1.46 -7.48
CA ARG A 726 -29.64 -1.78 -7.70
C ARG A 726 -30.26 -2.57 -6.55
N THR A 727 -29.41 -3.03 -5.64
CA THR A 727 -29.78 -3.80 -4.44
C THR A 727 -29.81 -2.89 -3.23
N GLU A 728 -30.24 -3.40 -2.08
CA GLU A 728 -30.15 -2.70 -0.80
C GLU A 728 -28.70 -2.40 -0.34
N GLY A 729 -27.67 -2.81 -1.09
CA GLY A 729 -26.27 -2.68 -0.71
C GLY A 729 -25.84 -1.26 -0.32
N VAL A 730 -26.14 -0.24 -1.13
CA VAL A 730 -25.92 1.17 -0.73
C VAL A 730 -27.09 1.71 0.09
N TRP A 731 -28.33 1.46 -0.33
CA TRP A 731 -29.52 2.11 0.21
C TRP A 731 -29.78 1.80 1.68
N ARG A 732 -29.43 0.60 2.16
CA ARG A 732 -29.53 0.27 3.60
C ARG A 732 -28.45 0.92 4.46
N ARG A 733 -27.38 1.46 3.85
CA ARG A 733 -26.22 2.06 4.52
C ARG A 733 -26.29 3.59 4.51
N TYR A 734 -27.42 4.15 4.13
CA TYR A 734 -27.57 5.53 3.71
C TYR A 734 -28.72 6.19 4.47
N GLN A 735 -28.44 7.32 5.13
CA GLN A 735 -29.43 8.19 5.73
C GLN A 735 -29.44 9.54 5.02
N LEU A 736 -30.60 9.97 4.53
CA LEU A 736 -30.79 11.26 3.88
C LEU A 736 -31.58 12.19 4.79
N VAL A 737 -30.99 13.32 5.18
CA VAL A 737 -31.64 14.34 6.00
C VAL A 737 -31.84 15.61 5.17
N PRO A 738 -33.08 15.89 4.74
CA PRO A 738 -33.38 17.11 4.00
C PRO A 738 -33.51 18.31 4.95
N PHE A 739 -32.82 19.41 4.61
CA PHE A 739 -32.98 20.73 5.23
C PHE A 739 -33.83 21.59 4.29
N THR A 740 -35.14 21.58 4.53
CA THR A 740 -36.19 22.21 3.71
C THR A 740 -36.60 23.60 4.20
N ALA A 741 -36.25 23.95 5.43
CA ALA A 741 -36.55 25.26 6.00
C ALA A 741 -35.95 26.39 5.15
N VAL A 742 -36.73 27.45 4.93
CA VAL A 742 -36.24 28.69 4.31
C VAL A 742 -35.95 29.69 5.44
N ILE A 743 -34.69 30.10 5.58
CA ILE A 743 -34.26 31.10 6.58
C ILE A 743 -34.09 32.45 5.88
N SER A 744 -34.95 33.40 6.25
CA SER A 744 -34.92 34.78 5.75
C SER A 744 -33.60 35.48 6.07
N ALA A 745 -33.32 36.62 5.43
CA ALA A 745 -32.07 37.34 5.70
C ALA A 745 -32.06 37.92 7.12
N GLU A 746 -33.24 38.29 7.63
CA GLU A 746 -33.48 38.90 8.93
C GLU A 746 -33.31 37.89 10.08
N GLU A 747 -33.66 36.62 9.85
CA GLU A 747 -33.46 35.53 10.81
C GLU A 747 -31.99 35.06 10.91
N ARG A 748 -31.13 35.42 9.94
CA ARG A 748 -29.75 34.92 9.90
C ARG A 748 -28.87 35.61 10.94
N VAL A 749 -28.32 34.80 11.83
CA VAL A 749 -27.29 35.25 12.77
C VAL A 749 -25.93 35.25 12.07
N ARG A 750 -25.30 36.42 11.99
CA ARG A 750 -23.99 36.59 11.34
C ARG A 750 -22.93 35.73 12.03
N GLY A 751 -22.21 34.93 11.25
CA GLY A 751 -21.11 34.09 11.73
C GLY A 751 -21.54 32.75 12.33
N MET A 752 -22.84 32.48 12.51
CA MET A 752 -23.33 31.21 13.09
C MET A 752 -23.02 29.97 12.22
N SER A 753 -22.67 30.19 10.94
CA SER A 753 -22.15 29.17 10.02
C SER A 753 -20.65 28.88 10.18
N GLU A 754 -19.97 29.56 11.10
CA GLU A 754 -18.54 29.37 11.38
C GLU A 754 -18.35 28.63 12.71
N PRO A 755 -17.43 27.66 12.81
CA PRO A 755 -17.17 26.93 14.05
C PRO A 755 -16.80 27.84 15.23
N GLU A 756 -16.07 28.92 14.99
CA GLU A 756 -15.60 29.87 16.02
C GLU A 756 -16.75 30.57 16.74
N TRP A 757 -17.88 30.77 16.06
CA TRP A 757 -19.08 31.34 16.68
C TRP A 757 -19.63 30.42 17.76
N TRP A 758 -19.65 29.11 17.50
CA TRP A 758 -20.11 28.10 18.47
C TRP A 758 -19.13 27.92 19.62
N VAL A 759 -17.83 28.04 19.38
CA VAL A 759 -16.84 28.10 20.46
C VAL A 759 -17.10 29.31 21.36
N SER A 760 -17.35 30.47 20.74
CA SER A 760 -17.58 31.73 21.45
C SER A 760 -18.93 31.80 22.16
N SER A 761 -19.93 31.01 21.74
CA SER A 761 -21.25 30.97 22.38
C SER A 761 -21.23 30.29 23.74
N GLY A 762 -20.23 29.46 24.02
CA GLY A 762 -20.13 28.70 25.27
C GLY A 762 -21.10 27.51 25.38
N GLU A 763 -21.94 27.24 24.37
CA GLU A 763 -22.95 26.18 24.44
C GLU A 763 -22.40 24.78 24.07
N LEU A 764 -21.15 24.66 23.61
CA LEU A 764 -20.58 23.38 23.16
C LEU A 764 -20.62 22.25 24.20
N PRO A 765 -20.36 22.47 25.50
CA PRO A 765 -20.55 21.43 26.53
C PRO A 765 -22.00 20.92 26.58
N GLY A 766 -22.98 21.80 26.40
CA GLY A 766 -24.40 21.41 26.28
C GLY A 766 -24.70 20.67 24.98
N VAL A 767 -24.06 21.04 23.86
CA VAL A 767 -24.17 20.30 22.59
C VAL A 767 -23.55 18.91 22.71
N LEU A 768 -22.47 18.75 23.48
CA LEU A 768 -21.87 17.45 23.80
C LEU A 768 -22.85 16.58 24.60
N ASN A 769 -23.50 17.13 25.65
CA ASN A 769 -24.54 16.43 26.40
C ASN A 769 -25.70 15.99 25.49
N TRP A 770 -26.13 16.89 24.59
CA TRP A 770 -27.14 16.59 23.59
C TRP A 770 -26.71 15.44 22.67
N ALA A 771 -25.47 15.42 22.18
CA ALA A 771 -24.96 14.33 21.34
C ALA A 771 -24.85 13.00 22.09
N LEU A 772 -24.42 13.01 23.36
CA LEU A 772 -24.35 11.81 24.21
C LEU A 772 -25.73 11.20 24.48
N ALA A 773 -26.76 12.04 24.67
CA ALA A 773 -28.14 11.58 24.78
C ALA A 773 -28.62 10.91 23.48
N GLY A 774 -28.23 11.44 22.31
CA GLY A 774 -28.46 10.79 21.02
C GLY A 774 -27.76 9.44 20.88
N LEU A 775 -26.49 9.37 21.30
CA LEU A 775 -25.72 8.13 21.30
C LEU A 775 -26.38 7.06 22.19
N LEU A 776 -26.88 7.44 23.36
CA LEU A 776 -27.62 6.54 24.26
C LEU A 776 -28.93 6.06 23.62
N ARG A 777 -29.69 6.96 22.97
CA ARG A 777 -30.91 6.58 22.26
C ARG A 777 -30.62 5.62 21.12
N LEU A 778 -29.63 5.91 20.28
CA LEU A 778 -29.17 5.03 19.20
C LEU A 778 -28.81 3.64 19.71
N HIS A 779 -28.08 3.56 20.83
CA HIS A 779 -27.71 2.28 21.45
C HIS A 779 -28.94 1.49 21.91
N ARG A 780 -29.88 2.14 22.60
CA ARG A 780 -31.10 1.50 23.12
C ARG A 780 -32.04 1.05 22.01
N ALA A 781 -32.20 1.86 20.96
CA ALA A 781 -33.03 1.54 19.81
C ALA A 781 -32.39 0.50 18.88
N ASN A 782 -31.05 0.33 18.95
CA ASN A 782 -30.26 -0.50 18.05
C ASN A 782 -30.49 -0.17 16.57
N GLY A 783 -30.67 1.12 16.27
CA GLY A 783 -30.93 1.63 14.94
C GLY A 783 -31.17 3.13 14.96
N PHE A 784 -31.01 3.77 13.82
CA PHE A 784 -31.32 5.20 13.67
C PHE A 784 -32.83 5.40 13.58
N THR A 785 -33.30 6.52 14.11
CA THR A 785 -34.68 6.99 13.98
C THR A 785 -35.01 7.21 12.50
N SER A 786 -36.14 6.66 12.05
CA SER A 786 -36.69 6.90 10.70
C SER A 786 -37.72 8.03 10.77
N SER A 787 -37.37 9.21 10.25
CA SER A 787 -38.33 10.30 10.00
C SER A 787 -39.06 10.09 8.68
N ALA A 788 -40.37 10.34 8.65
CA ALA A 788 -41.16 10.25 7.43
C ALA A 788 -40.61 11.14 6.30
N ALA A 789 -40.13 12.36 6.62
CA ALA A 789 -39.54 13.27 5.65
C ALA A 789 -38.22 12.73 5.08
N CYS A 790 -37.39 12.11 5.93
CA CYS A 790 -36.13 11.47 5.54
C CYS A 790 -36.36 10.25 4.63
N GLU A 791 -37.31 9.38 4.99
CA GLU A 791 -37.63 8.20 4.19
C GLU A 791 -38.23 8.57 2.83
N ALA A 792 -39.12 9.59 2.79
CA ALA A 792 -39.67 10.11 1.54
C ALA A 792 -38.57 10.66 0.62
N ALA A 793 -37.67 11.50 1.15
CA ALA A 793 -36.55 12.04 0.38
C ALA A 793 -35.61 10.93 -0.14
N LYS A 794 -35.35 9.91 0.67
CA LYS A 794 -34.52 8.76 0.30
C LYS A 794 -35.17 7.91 -0.79
N ALA A 795 -36.49 7.70 -0.72
CA ALA A 795 -37.25 6.99 -1.74
C ALA A 795 -37.22 7.76 -3.08
N GLU A 796 -37.46 9.07 -3.04
CA GLU A 796 -37.38 9.94 -4.23
C GLU A 796 -35.99 9.87 -4.88
N HIS A 797 -34.92 10.03 -4.09
CA HIS A 797 -33.54 9.90 -4.61
C HIS A 797 -33.30 8.54 -5.27
N ARG A 798 -33.79 7.44 -4.68
CA ARG A 798 -33.66 6.11 -5.28
C ARG A 798 -34.33 6.00 -6.64
N GLU A 799 -35.48 6.63 -6.82
CA GLU A 799 -36.18 6.71 -8.11
C GLU A 799 -35.37 7.53 -9.12
N LEU A 800 -34.85 8.69 -8.71
CA LEU A 800 -34.01 9.58 -9.53
C LEU A 800 -32.70 8.92 -10.03
N CYS A 801 -32.18 7.93 -9.30
CA CYS A 801 -31.02 7.14 -9.74
C CYS A 801 -31.34 6.12 -10.85
N ASN A 802 -32.62 5.83 -11.14
CA ASN A 802 -33.04 4.79 -12.09
C ASN A 802 -33.96 5.30 -13.23
N PRO A 803 -33.61 6.40 -13.94
CA PRO A 803 -34.53 7.06 -14.89
C PRO A 803 -34.94 6.15 -16.06
N HIS A 804 -34.06 5.27 -16.53
CA HIS A 804 -34.36 4.31 -17.59
C HIS A 804 -35.47 3.32 -17.25
N ARG A 805 -35.64 2.91 -16.00
CA ARG A 805 -36.73 1.99 -15.61
C ARG A 805 -38.07 2.69 -15.55
N LEU A 806 -38.10 3.90 -14.99
CA LEU A 806 -39.27 4.77 -15.02
C LEU A 806 -39.73 4.99 -16.47
N PHE A 807 -38.82 5.40 -17.36
CA PHE A 807 -39.12 5.57 -18.77
C PHE A 807 -39.65 4.29 -19.42
N LEU A 808 -38.96 3.16 -19.24
CA LEU A 808 -39.39 1.90 -19.84
C LEU A 808 -40.71 1.39 -19.27
N GLY A 809 -41.02 1.66 -18.00
CA GLY A 809 -42.29 1.28 -17.37
C GLY A 809 -43.47 2.15 -17.78
N GLU A 810 -43.24 3.46 -17.98
CA GLU A 810 -44.26 4.40 -18.45
C GLU A 810 -44.52 4.24 -19.96
N HIS A 811 -43.47 4.15 -20.78
CA HIS A 811 -43.58 4.33 -22.23
C HIS A 811 -43.51 3.04 -23.05
N VAL A 812 -43.04 1.93 -22.48
CA VAL A 812 -42.81 0.69 -23.24
C VAL A 812 -43.54 -0.49 -22.59
N ARG A 813 -44.15 -1.34 -23.42
CA ARG A 813 -44.76 -2.60 -22.97
C ARG A 813 -44.31 -3.78 -23.83
N ALA A 814 -44.37 -4.98 -23.26
CA ALA A 814 -44.13 -6.20 -24.02
C ALA A 814 -45.29 -6.48 -24.96
N GLN A 815 -45.00 -6.77 -26.23
CA GLN A 815 -46.00 -7.18 -27.22
C GLN A 815 -45.35 -8.10 -28.26
N GLU A 816 -45.89 -9.30 -28.39
CA GLU A 816 -45.42 -10.29 -29.36
C GLU A 816 -45.73 -9.84 -30.79
N GLY A 817 -44.81 -10.10 -31.73
CA GLY A 817 -44.92 -9.63 -33.12
C GLY A 817 -44.65 -8.14 -33.35
N ALA A 818 -44.57 -7.31 -32.30
CA ALA A 818 -44.22 -5.90 -32.40
C ALA A 818 -42.70 -5.67 -32.36
N ALA A 819 -42.24 -4.55 -32.94
CA ALA A 819 -40.85 -4.14 -32.86
C ALA A 819 -40.71 -2.62 -32.75
N LEU A 820 -39.78 -2.17 -31.89
CA LEU A 820 -39.38 -0.76 -31.79
C LEU A 820 -37.98 -0.55 -32.33
N ARG A 821 -37.76 0.54 -33.05
CA ARG A 821 -36.41 0.89 -33.54
C ARG A 821 -35.54 1.28 -32.38
N CYS A 822 -34.32 0.72 -32.32
CA CYS A 822 -33.39 0.97 -31.22
C CYS A 822 -33.07 2.47 -31.08
N VAL A 823 -32.83 3.14 -32.22
CA VAL A 823 -32.45 4.56 -32.27
C VAL A 823 -33.61 5.45 -31.82
N GLU A 824 -34.84 5.13 -32.24
CA GLU A 824 -36.04 5.87 -31.84
C GLU A 824 -36.31 5.73 -30.35
N LEU A 825 -36.26 4.49 -29.83
CA LEU A 825 -36.45 4.23 -28.41
C LEU A 825 -35.42 4.97 -27.55
N PHE A 826 -34.16 4.98 -27.98
CA PHE A 826 -33.10 5.71 -27.28
C PHE A 826 -33.27 7.23 -27.36
N ALA A 827 -33.66 7.77 -28.53
CA ALA A 827 -33.91 9.19 -28.70
C ALA A 827 -35.03 9.69 -27.79
N ALA A 828 -36.15 8.97 -27.73
CA ALA A 828 -37.26 9.30 -26.83
C ALA A 828 -36.83 9.25 -25.36
N TYR A 829 -36.02 8.25 -24.97
CA TYR A 829 -35.47 8.15 -23.61
C TYR A 829 -34.59 9.34 -23.24
N VAL A 830 -33.70 9.76 -24.15
CA VAL A 830 -32.81 10.90 -23.94
C VAL A 830 -33.61 12.19 -23.79
N GLU A 831 -34.62 12.41 -24.64
CA GLU A 831 -35.47 13.59 -24.57
C GLU A 831 -36.33 13.60 -23.30
N TRP A 832 -36.91 12.46 -22.92
CA TRP A 832 -37.66 12.32 -21.67
C TRP A 832 -36.77 12.61 -20.44
N CYS A 833 -35.53 12.10 -20.46
CA CYS A 833 -34.55 12.43 -19.43
C CYS A 833 -34.27 13.94 -19.40
N ARG A 834 -34.07 14.57 -20.55
CA ARG A 834 -33.81 16.02 -20.65
C ARG A 834 -34.96 16.84 -20.06
N GLN A 835 -36.20 16.51 -20.38
CA GLN A 835 -37.39 17.21 -19.89
C GLN A 835 -37.55 17.09 -18.37
N ARG A 836 -37.21 15.92 -17.79
CA ARG A 836 -37.27 15.66 -16.34
C ARG A 836 -35.96 15.99 -15.60
N ARG A 837 -34.96 16.58 -16.28
CA ARG A 837 -33.61 16.87 -15.75
C ARG A 837 -32.87 15.63 -15.21
N TYR A 838 -33.12 14.47 -15.80
CA TYR A 838 -32.36 13.25 -15.53
C TYR A 838 -31.15 13.16 -16.48
N LEU A 839 -30.02 12.62 -16.01
CA LEU A 839 -28.92 12.24 -16.88
C LEU A 839 -29.21 10.88 -17.53
N PRO A 840 -29.24 10.77 -18.87
CA PRO A 840 -29.49 9.52 -19.57
C PRO A 840 -28.29 8.56 -19.48
N LEU A 841 -28.57 7.26 -19.63
CA LEU A 841 -27.52 6.26 -19.84
C LEU A 841 -26.99 6.38 -21.27
N ALA A 842 -25.74 5.98 -21.50
CA ALA A 842 -25.24 5.76 -22.86
C ALA A 842 -26.05 4.66 -23.58
N ASP A 843 -26.21 4.76 -24.90
CA ASP A 843 -27.05 3.87 -25.73
C ASP A 843 -26.80 2.37 -25.46
N GLY A 844 -25.53 1.95 -25.44
CA GLY A 844 -25.17 0.56 -25.14
C GLY A 844 -25.65 0.07 -23.77
N ASN A 845 -25.58 0.93 -22.75
CA ASN A 845 -26.03 0.62 -21.39
C ASN A 845 -27.57 0.62 -21.31
N PHE A 846 -28.23 1.62 -21.91
CA PHE A 846 -29.69 1.67 -22.00
C PHE A 846 -30.24 0.42 -22.70
N GLY A 847 -29.64 0.04 -23.83
CA GLY A 847 -30.02 -1.15 -24.57
C GLY A 847 -29.77 -2.47 -23.82
N ALA A 848 -28.89 -2.49 -22.82
CA ALA A 848 -28.75 -3.62 -21.89
C ALA A 848 -29.88 -3.64 -20.86
N GLU A 849 -30.34 -2.47 -20.40
CA GLU A 849 -31.48 -2.37 -19.49
C GLU A 849 -32.80 -2.75 -20.15
N VAL A 850 -33.03 -2.37 -21.41
CA VAL A 850 -34.21 -2.81 -22.18
C VAL A 850 -34.34 -4.35 -22.15
N ARG A 851 -33.24 -5.07 -22.37
CA ARG A 851 -33.20 -6.55 -22.34
C ARG A 851 -33.36 -7.15 -20.94
N LYS A 852 -33.02 -6.39 -19.90
CA LYS A 852 -33.21 -6.83 -18.50
C LYS A 852 -34.66 -6.65 -18.05
N VAL A 853 -35.29 -5.54 -18.43
CA VAL A 853 -36.69 -5.24 -18.13
C VAL A 853 -37.61 -6.17 -18.93
N PHE A 854 -37.35 -6.29 -20.24
CA PHE A 854 -38.13 -7.15 -21.14
C PHE A 854 -37.35 -8.41 -21.51
N ARG A 855 -37.40 -9.45 -20.66
CA ARG A 855 -36.55 -10.66 -20.82
C ARG A 855 -36.74 -11.44 -22.12
N ARG A 856 -37.89 -11.30 -22.79
CA ARG A 856 -38.20 -11.94 -24.08
C ARG A 856 -37.83 -11.08 -25.29
N VAL A 857 -37.33 -9.86 -25.08
CA VAL A 857 -36.98 -8.97 -26.18
C VAL A 857 -35.72 -9.47 -26.88
N THR A 858 -35.73 -9.45 -28.21
CA THR A 858 -34.56 -9.79 -29.02
C THR A 858 -34.11 -8.57 -29.82
N LYS A 859 -32.80 -8.36 -29.94
CA LYS A 859 -32.25 -7.33 -30.82
C LYS A 859 -31.98 -7.97 -32.18
N SER A 860 -32.65 -7.50 -33.21
CA SER A 860 -32.47 -7.98 -34.58
C SER A 860 -32.24 -6.81 -35.52
N ARG A 861 -31.80 -7.11 -36.74
CA ARG A 861 -31.60 -6.12 -37.80
C ARG A 861 -32.39 -6.50 -39.06
N PRO A 862 -33.74 -6.52 -38.97
CA PRO A 862 -34.58 -6.92 -40.08
C PRO A 862 -34.42 -5.96 -41.26
N ARG A 863 -34.66 -6.48 -42.46
CA ARG A 863 -34.65 -5.70 -43.69
C ARG A 863 -36.04 -5.10 -43.86
N ASN A 864 -36.13 -3.77 -43.86
CA ASN A 864 -37.36 -3.04 -44.19
C ASN A 864 -37.11 -2.26 -45.49
N GLY A 865 -37.65 -2.75 -46.60
CA GLY A 865 -37.35 -2.22 -47.94
C GLY A 865 -35.85 -2.31 -48.32
N ARG A 866 -35.24 -1.17 -48.69
CA ARG A 866 -33.82 -1.08 -49.10
C ARG A 866 -32.85 -0.94 -47.91
N GLU A 867 -33.33 -0.71 -46.69
CA GLU A 867 -32.48 -0.48 -45.50
C GLU A 867 -32.52 -1.61 -44.46
N ARG A 868 -31.47 -1.67 -43.63
CA ARG A 868 -31.34 -2.58 -42.49
C ARG A 868 -31.25 -1.79 -41.19
N GLN A 869 -32.32 -1.80 -40.40
CA GLN A 869 -32.42 -1.03 -39.16
C GLN A 869 -32.38 -1.94 -37.93
N ASN A 870 -31.74 -1.49 -36.85
CA ASN A 870 -31.70 -2.23 -35.59
C ASN A 870 -33.01 -2.03 -34.83
N VAL A 871 -33.66 -3.12 -34.44
CA VAL A 871 -34.92 -3.10 -33.69
C VAL A 871 -34.86 -4.00 -32.45
N TYR A 872 -35.67 -3.65 -31.46
CA TYR A 872 -36.05 -4.50 -30.34
C TYR A 872 -37.37 -5.18 -30.68
N SER A 873 -37.34 -6.49 -30.97
CA SER A 873 -38.54 -7.29 -31.26
C SER A 873 -39.14 -7.83 -29.96
N GLY A 874 -40.46 -7.79 -29.82
CA GLY A 874 -41.20 -8.21 -28.62
C GLY A 874 -41.62 -7.06 -27.70
N VAL A 875 -41.47 -5.81 -28.13
CA VAL A 875 -41.87 -4.61 -27.38
C VAL A 875 -42.54 -3.59 -28.31
N THR A 876 -43.41 -2.76 -27.73
CA THR A 876 -44.06 -1.63 -28.40
C THR A 876 -44.22 -0.45 -27.44
N TRP A 877 -44.63 0.71 -27.95
CA TRP A 877 -45.00 1.87 -27.14
C TRP A 877 -46.33 1.64 -26.40
N THR A 878 -46.44 2.11 -25.16
CA THR A 878 -47.64 1.91 -24.32
C THR A 878 -48.89 2.63 -24.87
N GLU A 879 -48.75 3.90 -25.26
CA GLU A 879 -49.85 4.78 -25.72
C GLU A 879 -49.68 5.22 -27.20
N GLY A 880 -49.03 4.39 -28.02
CA GLY A 880 -48.65 4.77 -29.38
C GLY A 880 -47.32 5.53 -29.43
N ARG A 881 -46.86 5.87 -30.65
CA ARG A 881 -45.54 6.49 -30.86
C ARG A 881 -45.47 7.86 -30.15
N PRO A 882 -44.49 8.10 -29.25
CA PRO A 882 -44.44 9.33 -28.46
C PRO A 882 -43.83 10.46 -29.29
N ASP A 883 -44.58 10.97 -30.26
CA ASP A 883 -44.11 11.97 -31.22
C ASP A 883 -43.61 13.26 -30.53
N GLY A 884 -44.17 13.62 -29.37
CA GLY A 884 -43.70 14.73 -28.54
C GLY A 884 -42.27 14.54 -27.99
N LEU A 885 -41.83 13.29 -27.76
CA LEU A 885 -40.46 12.97 -27.36
C LEU A 885 -39.52 12.78 -28.55
N LEU A 886 -40.08 12.61 -29.76
CA LEU A 886 -39.34 12.30 -30.98
C LEU A 886 -39.22 13.49 -31.93
N THR A 887 -39.80 14.64 -31.60
CA THR A 887 -39.87 15.83 -32.49
C THR A 887 -38.51 16.22 -33.06
N GLU A 888 -37.47 16.33 -32.22
CA GLU A 888 -36.12 16.71 -32.67
C GLU A 888 -35.42 15.58 -33.46
N TYR A 889 -35.67 14.33 -33.10
CA TYR A 889 -35.17 13.17 -33.84
C TYR A 889 -35.77 13.10 -35.26
N ASP A 890 -37.09 13.29 -35.35
CA ASP A 890 -37.85 13.28 -36.59
C ASP A 890 -37.47 14.45 -37.50
N ARG A 891 -37.26 15.64 -36.92
CA ARG A 891 -36.73 16.80 -37.65
C ARG A 891 -35.38 16.49 -38.29
N ARG A 892 -34.42 15.99 -37.50
CA ARG A 892 -33.08 15.65 -38.01
C ARG A 892 -33.12 14.57 -39.08
N ARG A 893 -33.97 13.56 -38.92
CA ARG A 893 -34.13 12.49 -39.92
C ARG A 893 -34.76 13.03 -41.20
N ARG A 894 -35.78 13.88 -41.09
CA ARG A 894 -36.41 14.57 -42.22
C ARG A 894 -35.40 15.43 -42.98
N ASP A 895 -34.61 16.24 -42.27
CA ASP A 895 -33.59 17.09 -42.85
C ASP A 895 -32.49 16.27 -43.57
N ALA A 896 -32.13 15.10 -43.02
CA ALA A 896 -31.07 14.26 -43.57
C ALA A 896 -31.51 13.38 -44.76
N THR A 897 -32.77 12.93 -44.79
CA THR A 897 -33.22 11.89 -45.75
C THR A 897 -34.53 12.21 -46.47
N GLY A 898 -35.15 13.37 -46.22
CA GLY A 898 -36.48 13.71 -46.75
C GLY A 898 -37.63 12.89 -46.13
N TRP A 899 -37.38 12.19 -45.02
CA TRP A 899 -38.33 11.25 -44.42
C TRP A 899 -39.57 11.93 -43.82
N THR A 900 -40.72 11.28 -43.98
CA THR A 900 -42.00 11.63 -43.34
C THR A 900 -42.54 10.46 -42.50
N PRO A 901 -43.33 10.71 -41.44
CA PRO A 901 -43.90 9.66 -40.59
C PRO A 901 -44.70 8.58 -41.34
N ASP A 902 -45.26 8.92 -42.50
CA ASP A 902 -46.02 7.98 -43.34
C ASP A 902 -45.12 6.96 -44.08
N ASP A 903 -43.83 7.28 -44.28
CA ASP A 903 -42.88 6.39 -44.95
C ASP A 903 -42.53 5.12 -44.14
N ASP A 904 -42.79 5.13 -42.83
CA ASP A 904 -42.56 3.98 -41.95
C ASP A 904 -43.82 3.12 -41.74
N ARG A 905 -44.98 3.46 -42.35
CA ARG A 905 -46.19 2.63 -42.28
C ARG A 905 -46.00 1.37 -43.14
N PRO A 906 -46.26 0.15 -42.61
CA PRO A 906 -46.26 -1.04 -43.45
C PRO A 906 -47.37 -0.91 -44.49
N GLY A 907 -46.99 -1.06 -45.77
CA GLY A 907 -47.93 -1.16 -46.89
C GLY A 907 -48.63 -2.51 -46.94
#